data_AF-A0A7K2MNR4-F1
#
_entry.id   AF-A0A7K2MNR4-F1
#
_cell.length_a   1.000
_cell.length_b   1.000
_cell.length_c   1.000
_cell.angle_alpha   90.00
_cell.angle_beta   90.00
_cell.angle_gamma   90.00
#
_symmetry.space_group_name_H-M   'P 1'
#
loop_
_entity.id
_entity.type
_entity.pdbx_description
1 polymer ?
#
loop_
_entity_poly.entity_id
_entity_poly.type
_entity_poly.pdbx_seq_one_letter_code
_entity_poly.pdbx_strand_id
1 'polypeptide(L)'
;ARTVQECADLLEQLLATPAEDGAVALLRLTAELKPAADTVRLATALIRTGLREHTTVLLSAFAVTRALDEVLDLTDLACRGELDELLEPVMRTLAQHRPIADVIHLFERMHEHQHPHHALELITSAARSRTATDTAEMITWLYRDGYQHIAEDIFHTGIGHRGPEHTGELIAALQLVRLTDAAALGRRLAVQNSTATETSLLITHLLAVGQHQHALAAALEAARLRTRADFVEITQTLDASSTRQDMPALLDEAVRTSAPHDVAHLIQVLDEVGQNADAAHVLWNTVRDRPPGHTGIMLNYLDTDRSPFTDDHALRTLWRTHPPLDIAHLARAFDTILPAKADLACSIDDRSVTDVTALIASLETLSAGIRTNRVLDAVVRDWDPHRQARLVIALEERSLTGCAQRLEYDARQSRDFVDALKSLRSAQKETIWQALTFWWPRNGWPDRKRRTPSPHDHAVYVVKDDDTVYSIATRYGVRWAGIVEANDLPVPFYLRAGQQLRIPFESEGNRFVPPPFPRKLLPERTHPSVRELQAVLKQAGYLPGWAVDSDHYGTATSQAVARFNKEHGLSQGPSHWLDTVITHRGWDLLHRIAHGKLLQTPEPADDPDAPPPQLWAGPNEAEHREVKDQSAPEARKKSAQVQQLPSSHSCGPLHGQ
;
A
#
# COMPACT_ATOMS: atom_id res chain seq x y z
N ALA A 1 60.62 31.88 52.56
CA ALA A 1 61.80 31.06 52.25
C ALA A 1 62.23 30.26 53.49
N ARG A 2 61.38 29.34 53.97
CA ARG A 2 61.75 28.37 55.00
C ARG A 2 62.38 27.15 54.33
N THR A 3 63.35 26.51 55.00
CA THR A 3 63.96 25.28 54.50
C THR A 3 62.95 24.12 54.59
N VAL A 4 63.18 23.05 53.81
CA VAL A 4 62.27 21.88 53.81
C VAL A 4 62.18 21.24 55.20
N GLN A 5 63.29 21.20 55.93
CA GLN A 5 63.33 20.67 57.29
C GLN A 5 62.56 21.54 58.28
N GLU A 6 62.73 22.87 58.22
CA GLU A 6 61.96 23.81 59.06
C GLU A 6 60.44 23.71 58.82
N CYS A 7 60.01 23.42 57.60
CA CYS A 7 58.59 23.19 57.31
C CYS A 7 58.08 21.87 57.91
N ALA A 8 58.88 20.81 57.88
CA ALA A 8 58.53 19.52 58.49
C ALA A 8 58.43 19.63 60.02
N ASP A 9 59.43 20.25 60.65
CA ASP A 9 59.47 20.45 62.10
C ASP A 9 58.30 21.33 62.59
N LEU A 10 57.92 22.34 61.80
CA LEU A 10 56.80 23.21 62.13
C LEU A 10 55.44 22.52 61.95
N LEU A 11 55.31 21.61 60.97
CA LEU A 11 54.13 20.76 60.82
C LEU A 11 53.97 19.82 62.01
N GLU A 12 55.06 19.20 62.47
CA GLU A 12 55.04 18.33 63.65
C GLU A 12 54.58 19.08 64.91
N GLN A 13 55.08 20.31 65.12
CA GLN A 13 54.65 21.15 66.24
C GLN A 13 53.19 21.61 66.14
N LEU A 14 52.72 21.95 64.94
CA LEU A 14 51.33 22.35 64.72
C LEU A 14 50.35 21.19 64.94
N LEU A 15 50.73 19.97 64.54
CA LEU A 15 49.92 18.76 64.76
C LEU A 15 49.96 18.27 66.22
N ALA A 16 51.01 18.60 66.97
CA ALA A 16 51.08 18.37 68.41
C ALA A 16 50.21 19.35 69.24
N THR A 17 49.61 20.35 68.59
CA THR A 17 48.69 21.32 69.19
C THR A 17 47.31 21.20 68.51
N PRO A 18 46.20 21.68 69.12
CA PRO A 18 44.86 21.63 68.50
C PRO A 18 44.70 22.67 67.35
N ALA A 19 45.74 22.84 66.54
CA ALA A 19 45.85 23.83 65.47
C ALA A 19 45.84 23.18 64.08
N GLU A 20 44.90 22.25 63.86
CA GLU A 20 44.76 21.50 62.60
C GLU A 20 44.60 22.42 61.37
N ASP A 21 43.87 23.52 61.50
CA ASP A 21 43.69 24.52 60.44
C ASP A 21 45.02 25.11 59.95
N GLY A 22 45.98 25.30 60.87
CA GLY A 22 47.30 25.82 60.56
C GLY A 22 48.15 24.81 59.79
N ALA A 23 48.05 23.53 60.13
CA ALA A 23 48.73 22.45 59.42
C ALA A 23 48.19 22.30 57.99
N VAL A 24 46.86 22.31 57.82
CA VAL A 24 46.23 22.22 56.49
C VAL A 24 46.58 23.41 55.61
N ALA A 25 46.55 24.64 56.15
CA ALA A 25 46.94 25.84 55.41
C ALA A 25 48.41 25.77 54.96
N LEU A 26 49.30 25.25 55.80
CA LEU A 26 50.70 25.09 55.46
C LEU A 26 50.90 24.05 54.36
N LEU A 27 50.27 22.86 54.48
CA LEU A 27 50.32 21.81 53.45
C LEU A 27 49.81 22.33 52.10
N ARG A 28 48.70 23.07 52.10
CA ARG A 28 48.14 23.70 50.90
C ARG A 28 49.12 24.71 50.28
N LEU A 29 49.65 25.64 51.07
CA LEU A 29 50.61 26.63 50.56
C LEU A 29 51.89 25.98 50.04
N THR A 30 52.35 24.88 50.66
CA THR A 30 53.49 24.11 50.14
C THR A 30 53.16 23.45 48.82
N ALA A 31 51.97 22.87 48.66
CA ALA A 31 51.52 22.29 47.40
C ALA A 31 51.42 23.33 46.28
N GLU A 32 50.93 24.54 46.58
CA GLU A 32 50.71 25.60 45.58
C GLU A 32 52.01 26.31 45.15
N LEU A 33 52.97 26.50 46.07
CA LEU A 33 54.11 27.41 45.87
C LEU A 33 55.46 26.73 45.65
N LYS A 34 55.64 25.47 46.05
CA LYS A 34 56.94 24.79 45.97
C LYS A 34 57.11 24.00 44.66
N PRO A 35 58.35 23.88 44.14
CA PRO A 35 58.63 22.99 43.02
C PRO A 35 58.52 21.52 43.43
N ALA A 36 58.27 20.62 42.47
CA ALA A 36 58.08 19.19 42.70
C ALA A 36 59.19 18.54 43.57
N ALA A 37 60.46 18.89 43.32
CA ALA A 37 61.59 18.37 44.08
C ALA A 37 61.58 18.75 45.56
N ASP A 38 61.15 19.97 45.90
CA ASP A 38 61.04 20.40 47.30
C ASP A 38 59.85 19.73 47.99
N THR A 39 58.74 19.57 47.27
CA THR A 39 57.53 18.89 47.77
C THR A 39 57.80 17.41 48.06
N VAL A 40 58.52 16.71 47.17
CA VAL A 40 58.93 15.32 47.38
C VAL A 40 59.86 15.18 48.60
N ARG A 41 60.84 16.09 48.76
CA ARG A 41 61.72 16.09 49.95
C ARG A 41 60.94 16.31 51.24
N LEU A 42 59.96 17.21 51.24
CA LEU A 42 59.08 17.44 52.39
C LEU A 42 58.24 16.20 52.68
N ALA A 43 57.66 15.58 51.65
CA ALA A 43 56.89 14.35 51.77
C ALA A 43 57.73 13.20 52.34
N THR A 44 58.97 13.03 51.89
CA THR A 44 59.89 12.02 52.46
C THR A 44 60.21 12.30 53.92
N ALA A 45 60.39 13.57 54.31
CA ALA A 45 60.60 13.92 55.71
C ALA A 45 59.37 13.59 56.57
N LEU A 46 58.16 13.90 56.10
CA LEU A 46 56.90 13.63 56.80
C LEU A 46 56.61 12.13 56.95
N ILE A 47 56.96 11.31 55.96
CA ILE A 47 56.86 9.84 56.11
C ILE A 47 57.79 9.34 57.20
N ARG A 48 59.01 9.85 57.27
CA ARG A 48 60.00 9.42 58.28
C ARG A 48 59.60 9.80 59.70
N THR A 49 58.78 10.84 59.87
CA THR A 49 58.18 11.20 61.17
C THR A 49 56.86 10.47 61.46
N GLY A 50 56.40 9.59 60.56
CA GLY A 50 55.18 8.79 60.74
C GLY A 50 53.88 9.47 60.29
N LEU A 51 53.94 10.64 59.65
CA LEU A 51 52.79 11.42 59.20
C LEU A 51 52.31 11.01 57.79
N ARG A 52 51.96 9.73 57.63
CA ARG A 52 51.59 9.15 56.31
C ARG A 52 50.37 9.85 55.68
N GLU A 53 49.31 10.08 56.42
CA GLU A 53 48.07 10.69 55.91
C GLU A 53 48.29 12.12 55.39
N HIS A 54 49.01 12.95 56.18
CA HIS A 54 49.37 14.32 55.81
C HIS A 54 50.27 14.37 54.57
N THR A 55 51.14 13.37 54.42
CA THR A 55 51.99 13.22 53.23
C THR A 55 51.14 12.95 51.99
N THR A 56 50.17 12.03 52.08
CA THR A 56 49.23 11.77 50.99
C THR A 56 48.43 13.03 50.63
N VAL A 57 47.93 13.78 51.63
CA VAL A 57 47.20 15.03 51.40
C VAL A 57 48.07 16.07 50.68
N LEU A 58 49.32 16.23 51.08
CA LEU A 58 50.27 17.13 50.42
C LEU A 58 50.48 16.77 48.95
N LEU A 59 50.77 15.49 48.69
CA LEU A 59 51.03 15.00 47.34
C LEU A 59 49.77 15.08 46.47
N SER A 60 48.60 14.71 47.00
CA SER A 60 47.32 14.85 46.31
C SER A 60 46.96 16.31 46.02
N ALA A 61 47.16 17.22 46.97
CA ALA A 61 46.90 18.65 46.77
C ALA A 61 47.81 19.23 45.68
N PHE A 62 49.09 18.86 45.67
CA PHE A 62 50.02 19.24 44.60
C PHE A 62 49.55 18.68 43.26
N ALA A 63 49.23 17.38 43.24
CA ALA A 63 48.83 16.68 42.03
C ALA A 63 47.53 17.26 41.42
N VAL A 64 46.60 17.77 42.23
CA VAL A 64 45.33 18.35 41.73
C VAL A 64 45.47 19.83 41.31
N THR A 65 46.42 20.59 41.86
CA THR A 65 46.47 22.05 41.66
C THR A 65 47.54 22.53 40.67
N ARG A 66 48.59 21.74 40.43
CA ARG A 66 49.79 22.18 39.68
C ARG A 66 49.68 21.95 38.17
N ALA A 67 50.70 22.32 37.40
CA ALA A 67 50.73 22.07 35.96
C ALA A 67 51.05 20.60 35.65
N LEU A 68 50.63 20.08 34.48
CA LEU A 68 50.78 18.66 34.13
C LEU A 68 52.25 18.21 34.13
N ASP A 69 53.18 19.03 33.61
CA ASP A 69 54.61 18.72 33.59
C ASP A 69 55.19 18.58 35.01
N GLU A 70 54.75 19.42 35.96
CA GLU A 70 55.21 19.36 37.35
C GLU A 70 54.65 18.15 38.10
N VAL A 71 53.46 17.68 37.71
CA VAL A 71 52.89 16.43 38.24
C VAL A 71 53.71 15.24 37.73
N LEU A 72 54.11 15.23 36.46
CA LEU A 72 55.00 14.20 35.90
C LEU A 72 56.35 14.19 36.62
N ASP A 73 56.96 15.36 36.81
CA ASP A 73 58.21 15.50 37.59
C ASP A 73 58.06 14.98 39.02
N LEU A 74 56.93 15.28 39.69
CA LEU A 74 56.65 14.77 41.02
C LEU A 74 56.53 13.25 41.02
N THR A 75 55.84 12.67 40.03
CA THR A 75 55.66 11.22 39.94
C THR A 75 56.99 10.49 39.71
N ASP A 76 57.84 10.98 38.80
CA ASP A 76 59.16 10.38 38.56
C ASP A 76 60.06 10.45 39.81
N LEU A 77 60.06 11.60 40.50
CA LEU A 77 60.84 11.76 41.74
C LEU A 77 60.31 10.89 42.89
N ALA A 78 58.99 10.72 43.00
CA ALA A 78 58.36 9.89 44.02
C ALA A 78 58.58 8.39 43.77
N CYS A 79 58.50 7.92 42.52
CA CYS A 79 58.78 6.54 42.13
C CYS A 79 60.23 6.11 42.42
N ARG A 80 61.19 7.04 42.34
CA ARG A 80 62.61 6.78 42.64
C ARG A 80 62.92 6.73 44.14
N GLY A 81 61.95 7.09 44.99
CA GLY A 81 62.14 7.24 46.43
C GLY A 81 61.25 6.32 47.27
N GLU A 82 61.13 6.67 48.56
CA GLU A 82 60.32 5.94 49.55
C GLU A 82 58.80 6.21 49.42
N LEU A 83 58.35 6.91 48.37
CA LEU A 83 56.99 7.44 48.22
C LEU A 83 56.10 6.61 47.27
N ASP A 84 56.63 5.57 46.63
CA ASP A 84 55.92 4.82 45.57
C ASP A 84 54.57 4.25 46.04
N GLU A 85 54.49 3.71 47.26
CA GLU A 85 53.25 3.22 47.85
C GLU A 85 52.17 4.30 48.06
N LEU A 86 52.56 5.58 48.11
CA LEU A 86 51.62 6.69 48.26
C LEU A 86 51.11 7.23 46.93
N LEU A 87 51.72 6.83 45.80
CA LEU A 87 51.29 7.30 44.49
C LEU A 87 49.93 6.73 44.09
N GLU A 88 49.58 5.51 44.50
CA GLU A 88 48.28 4.92 44.17
C GLU A 88 47.09 5.75 44.73
N PRO A 89 47.05 6.15 46.03
CA PRO A 89 46.09 7.14 46.53
C PRO A 89 46.10 8.48 45.78
N VAL A 90 47.28 8.95 45.37
CA VAL A 90 47.42 10.22 44.64
C VAL A 90 46.80 10.11 43.24
N MET A 91 47.04 9.00 42.53
CA MET A 91 46.41 8.70 41.23
C MET A 91 44.89 8.65 41.33
N ARG A 92 44.36 8.06 42.40
CA ARG A 92 42.92 8.05 42.67
C ARG A 92 42.35 9.45 42.88
N THR A 93 43.10 10.31 43.59
CA THR A 93 42.68 11.70 43.83
C THR A 93 42.73 12.53 42.55
N LEU A 94 43.78 12.36 41.73
CA LEU A 94 43.90 12.94 40.39
C LEU A 94 42.71 12.55 39.50
N ALA A 95 42.44 11.25 39.43
CA ALA A 95 41.36 10.67 38.66
C ALA A 95 39.99 11.24 39.03
N GLN A 96 39.76 11.62 40.29
CA GLN A 96 38.48 12.16 40.78
C GLN A 96 38.30 13.66 40.56
N HIS A 97 39.37 14.45 40.64
CA HIS A 97 39.26 15.90 40.73
C HIS A 97 39.78 16.69 39.50
N ARG A 98 40.65 16.12 38.67
CA ARG A 98 41.17 16.82 37.47
C ARG A 98 40.17 16.85 36.30
N PRO A 99 40.27 17.76 35.33
CA PRO A 99 39.54 17.60 34.06
C PRO A 99 39.88 16.26 33.38
N ILE A 100 38.91 15.63 32.70
CA ILE A 100 39.17 14.33 32.04
C ILE A 100 40.23 14.42 30.95
N ALA A 101 40.30 15.55 30.23
CA ALA A 101 41.34 15.83 29.24
C ALA A 101 42.75 15.82 29.86
N ASP A 102 42.91 16.36 31.07
CA ASP A 102 44.18 16.36 31.80
C ASP A 102 44.56 14.93 32.25
N VAL A 103 43.58 14.14 32.70
CA VAL A 103 43.78 12.74 33.08
C VAL A 103 44.24 11.91 31.88
N ILE A 104 43.62 12.12 30.71
CA ILE A 104 44.01 11.47 29.46
C ILE A 104 45.44 11.85 29.06
N HIS A 105 45.80 13.14 29.13
CA HIS A 105 47.14 13.59 28.78
C HIS A 105 48.22 13.06 29.74
N LEU A 106 47.92 13.03 31.05
CA LEU A 106 48.82 12.42 32.04
C LEU A 106 49.00 10.92 31.76
N PHE A 107 47.92 10.21 31.44
CA PHE A 107 47.99 8.80 31.08
C PHE A 107 48.92 8.56 29.87
N GLU A 108 48.72 9.27 28.77
CA GLU A 108 49.52 9.17 27.54
C GLU A 108 51.02 9.30 27.86
N ARG A 109 51.39 10.38 28.54
CA ARG A 109 52.78 10.68 28.89
C ARG A 109 53.39 9.68 29.86
N MET A 110 52.62 9.23 30.86
CA MET A 110 53.10 8.27 31.85
C MET A 110 53.25 6.87 31.27
N HIS A 111 52.33 6.45 30.39
CA HIS A 111 52.29 5.13 29.79
C HIS A 111 53.40 4.93 28.75
N GLU A 112 53.70 5.93 27.91
CA GLU A 112 54.71 5.84 26.86
C GLU A 112 56.16 5.79 27.38
N HIS A 113 56.45 6.47 28.50
CA HIS A 113 57.84 6.81 28.81
C HIS A 113 58.33 6.51 30.23
N GLN A 114 57.46 6.28 31.24
CA GLN A 114 57.91 6.37 32.63
C GLN A 114 57.31 5.32 33.58
N HIS A 115 55.98 5.19 33.69
CA HIS A 115 55.32 4.38 34.74
C HIS A 115 53.96 3.80 34.30
N PRO A 116 53.93 2.66 33.59
CA PRO A 116 52.69 2.10 33.04
C PRO A 116 51.71 1.62 34.11
N HIS A 117 52.20 1.17 35.27
CA HIS A 117 51.34 0.70 36.37
C HIS A 117 50.50 1.85 36.97
N HIS A 118 51.14 2.98 37.28
CA HIS A 118 50.46 4.17 37.81
C HIS A 118 49.55 4.83 36.78
N ALA A 119 49.91 4.79 35.49
CA ALA A 119 49.06 5.24 34.40
C ALA A 119 47.76 4.41 34.33
N LEU A 120 47.85 3.08 34.43
CA LEU A 120 46.68 2.19 34.46
C LEU A 120 45.80 2.45 35.69
N GLU A 121 46.38 2.64 36.88
CA GLU A 121 45.60 2.98 38.08
C GLU A 121 44.88 4.33 37.92
N LEU A 122 45.52 5.33 37.29
CA LEU A 122 44.91 6.63 37.02
C LEU A 122 43.64 6.50 36.15
N ILE A 123 43.73 5.81 35.02
CA ILE A 123 42.59 5.62 34.12
C ILE A 123 41.51 4.71 34.72
N THR A 124 41.88 3.61 35.38
CA THR A 124 40.90 2.71 36.00
C THR A 124 40.21 3.35 37.20
N SER A 125 40.91 4.15 38.00
CA SER A 125 40.29 4.98 39.05
C SER A 125 39.38 6.05 38.47
N ALA A 126 39.70 6.62 37.30
CA ALA A 126 38.82 7.57 36.63
C ALA A 126 37.53 6.88 36.20
N ALA A 127 37.61 5.72 35.56
CA ALA A 127 36.44 4.93 35.18
C ALA A 127 35.54 4.55 36.38
N ARG A 128 36.14 4.20 37.53
CA ARG A 128 35.41 3.84 38.76
C ARG A 128 34.71 5.03 39.43
N SER A 129 35.13 6.28 39.16
CA SER A 129 34.73 7.46 39.94
C SER A 129 34.11 8.60 39.14
N ARG A 130 34.24 8.59 37.81
CA ARG A 130 33.68 9.60 36.89
C ARG A 130 32.30 9.29 36.33
N THR A 131 31.68 10.31 35.76
CA THR A 131 30.38 10.23 35.08
C THR A 131 30.48 9.37 33.82
N ALA A 132 29.33 8.86 33.35
CA ALA A 132 29.26 8.06 32.13
C ALA A 132 29.77 8.83 30.89
N THR A 133 29.57 10.15 30.85
CA THR A 133 30.05 11.02 29.75
C THR A 133 31.57 11.16 29.74
N ASP A 134 32.17 11.40 30.91
CA ASP A 134 33.63 11.50 31.04
C ASP A 134 34.30 10.16 30.71
N THR A 135 33.73 9.05 31.19
CA THR A 135 34.22 7.70 30.87
C THR A 135 34.08 7.38 29.38
N ALA A 136 32.99 7.82 28.73
CA ALA A 136 32.83 7.67 27.28
C ALA A 136 33.86 8.49 26.49
N GLU A 137 34.16 9.72 26.89
CA GLU A 137 35.21 10.55 26.27
C GLU A 137 36.59 9.87 26.38
N MET A 138 36.90 9.33 27.56
CA MET A 138 38.14 8.59 27.80
C MET A 138 38.23 7.32 26.94
N ILE A 139 37.18 6.50 26.89
CA ILE A 139 37.12 5.31 26.02
C ILE A 139 37.27 5.71 24.55
N THR A 140 36.68 6.83 24.14
CA THR A 140 36.79 7.34 22.77
C THR A 140 38.23 7.66 22.42
N TRP A 141 38.94 8.32 23.32
CA TRP A 141 40.36 8.61 23.13
C TRP A 141 41.19 7.32 23.05
N LEU A 142 40.97 6.36 23.96
CA LEU A 142 41.70 5.08 23.98
C LEU A 142 41.51 4.28 22.68
N TYR A 143 40.30 4.25 22.13
CA TYR A 143 40.02 3.60 20.84
C TYR A 143 40.72 4.29 19.67
N ARG A 144 40.80 5.62 19.68
CA ARG A 144 41.46 6.41 18.63
C ARG A 144 42.97 6.16 18.60
N ASP A 145 43.58 6.01 19.76
CA ASP A 145 45.04 5.93 19.92
C ASP A 145 45.59 4.49 19.96
N GLY A 146 44.71 3.48 19.85
CA GLY A 146 45.10 2.07 19.75
C GLY A 146 45.18 1.33 21.08
N TYR A 147 44.74 1.93 22.18
CA TYR A 147 44.67 1.32 23.52
C TYR A 147 43.35 0.56 23.76
N GLN A 148 42.91 -0.24 22.78
CA GLN A 148 41.62 -0.95 22.84
C GLN A 148 41.54 -1.92 24.03
N HIS A 149 42.61 -2.66 24.32
CA HIS A 149 42.66 -3.59 25.45
C HIS A 149 42.42 -2.90 26.81
N ILE A 150 42.94 -1.68 26.99
CA ILE A 150 42.72 -0.89 28.22
C ILE A 150 41.27 -0.43 28.31
N ALA A 151 40.68 -0.04 27.18
CA ALA A 151 39.27 0.32 27.11
C ALA A 151 38.35 -0.88 27.44
N GLU A 152 38.73 -2.10 27.05
CA GLU A 152 38.02 -3.33 27.43
C GLU A 152 38.12 -3.61 28.94
N ASP A 153 39.30 -3.45 29.54
CA ASP A 153 39.53 -3.59 30.99
C ASP A 153 38.72 -2.58 31.82
N ILE A 154 38.50 -1.37 31.27
CA ILE A 154 37.64 -0.35 31.87
C ILE A 154 36.19 -0.85 31.99
N PHE A 155 35.67 -1.57 31.01
CA PHE A 155 34.33 -2.16 31.12
C PHE A 155 34.28 -3.21 32.23
N HIS A 156 35.27 -4.11 32.29
CA HIS A 156 35.33 -5.12 33.35
C HIS A 156 35.37 -4.50 34.75
N THR A 157 36.17 -3.45 34.94
CA THR A 157 36.29 -2.75 36.23
C THR A 157 35.06 -1.89 36.55
N GLY A 158 34.50 -1.19 35.56
CA GLY A 158 33.33 -0.31 35.70
C GLY A 158 32.04 -1.06 36.02
N ILE A 159 31.78 -2.17 35.34
CA ILE A 159 30.57 -3.00 35.54
C ILE A 159 30.50 -3.49 37.00
N GLY A 160 31.61 -3.98 37.55
CA GLY A 160 31.64 -4.54 38.90
C GLY A 160 31.51 -3.53 40.04
N HIS A 161 31.85 -2.25 39.82
CA HIS A 161 31.91 -1.25 40.90
C HIS A 161 30.72 -0.26 40.89
N ARG A 162 30.14 0.01 39.72
CA ARG A 162 29.11 1.06 39.53
C ARG A 162 27.70 0.51 39.35
N GLY A 163 27.57 -0.77 39.04
CA GLY A 163 26.29 -1.42 38.81
C GLY A 163 25.68 -1.16 37.42
N PRO A 164 24.46 -1.69 37.19
CA PRO A 164 23.84 -1.75 35.86
C PRO A 164 23.32 -0.40 35.35
N GLU A 165 22.89 0.52 36.23
CA GLU A 165 22.37 1.83 35.83
C GLU A 165 23.44 2.69 35.15
N HIS A 166 24.59 2.85 35.81
CA HIS A 166 25.74 3.56 35.24
C HIS A 166 26.22 2.93 33.93
N THR A 167 26.17 1.60 33.84
CA THR A 167 26.54 0.88 32.62
C THR A 167 25.58 1.23 31.48
N GLY A 168 24.27 1.35 31.75
CA GLY A 168 23.27 1.80 30.79
C GLY A 168 23.51 3.24 30.33
N GLU A 169 23.83 4.16 31.24
CA GLU A 169 24.21 5.54 30.91
C GLU A 169 25.49 5.59 30.05
N LEU A 170 26.49 4.77 30.36
CA LEU A 170 27.73 4.68 29.60
C LEU A 170 27.49 4.18 28.18
N ILE A 171 26.66 3.14 28.01
CA ILE A 171 26.25 2.64 26.69
C ILE A 171 25.56 3.76 25.90
N ALA A 172 24.66 4.52 26.53
CA ALA A 172 23.99 5.65 25.89
C ALA A 172 24.98 6.76 25.49
N ALA A 173 25.93 7.10 26.37
CA ALA A 173 26.96 8.10 26.08
C ALA A 173 27.88 7.67 24.93
N LEU A 174 28.32 6.41 24.89
CA LEU A 174 29.12 5.86 23.79
C LEU A 174 28.38 5.87 22.45
N GLN A 175 27.07 5.60 22.47
CA GLN A 175 26.22 5.71 21.30
C GLN A 175 26.15 7.16 20.77
N LEU A 176 26.06 8.16 21.67
CA LEU A 176 26.09 9.58 21.29
C LEU A 176 27.40 9.99 20.63
N VAL A 177 28.53 9.44 21.10
CA VAL A 177 29.87 9.66 20.52
C VAL A 177 30.14 8.78 19.28
N ARG A 178 29.17 7.96 18.86
CA ARG A 178 29.20 7.07 17.68
C ARG A 178 30.21 5.93 17.75
N LEU A 179 30.58 5.50 18.96
CA LEU A 179 31.38 4.28 19.16
C LEU A 179 30.47 3.09 19.42
N THR A 180 29.79 2.64 18.36
CA THR A 180 28.81 1.55 18.42
C THR A 180 29.42 0.23 18.88
N ASP A 181 30.66 -0.03 18.47
CA ASP A 181 31.35 -1.29 18.79
C ASP A 181 31.71 -1.38 20.27
N ALA A 182 32.18 -0.27 20.85
CA ALA A 182 32.46 -0.16 22.28
C ALA A 182 31.17 -0.24 23.11
N ALA A 183 30.09 0.41 22.66
CA ALA A 183 28.78 0.29 23.30
C ALA A 183 28.26 -1.16 23.30
N ALA A 184 28.37 -1.85 22.16
CA ALA A 184 27.99 -3.25 22.04
C ALA A 184 28.88 -4.20 22.87
N LEU A 185 30.18 -3.89 22.99
CA LEU A 185 31.11 -4.63 23.85
C LEU A 185 30.76 -4.45 25.34
N GLY A 186 30.57 -3.19 25.78
CA GLY A 186 30.19 -2.89 27.15
C GLY A 186 28.89 -3.58 27.55
N ARG A 187 27.90 -3.58 26.66
CA ARG A 187 26.63 -4.30 26.84
C ARG A 187 26.82 -5.82 26.97
N ARG A 188 27.62 -6.44 26.09
CA ARG A 188 27.94 -7.88 26.15
C ARG A 188 28.61 -8.26 27.46
N LEU A 189 29.63 -7.50 27.85
CA LEU A 189 30.35 -7.74 29.10
C LEU A 189 29.44 -7.53 30.31
N ALA A 190 28.53 -6.56 30.27
CA ALA A 190 27.56 -6.34 31.32
C ALA A 190 26.65 -7.56 31.48
N VAL A 191 26.06 -8.04 30.38
CA VAL A 191 25.19 -9.23 30.38
C VAL A 191 25.92 -10.52 30.73
N GLN A 192 27.22 -10.63 30.45
CA GLN A 192 28.03 -11.81 30.79
C GLN A 192 28.41 -11.87 32.28
N ASN A 193 28.78 -10.73 32.86
CA ASN A 193 29.39 -10.68 34.20
C ASN A 193 28.40 -10.32 35.33
N SER A 194 27.18 -9.90 35.01
CA SER A 194 26.15 -9.49 35.98
C SER A 194 25.39 -10.68 36.61
N THR A 195 24.45 -10.41 37.50
CA THR A 195 23.40 -11.34 37.92
C THR A 195 22.13 -11.19 37.07
N ALA A 196 21.16 -12.11 37.19
CA ALA A 196 19.89 -12.02 36.47
C ALA A 196 19.13 -10.72 36.81
N THR A 197 19.12 -10.34 38.09
CA THR A 197 18.51 -9.09 38.58
C THR A 197 19.21 -7.83 38.07
N GLU A 198 20.55 -7.81 38.04
CA GLU A 198 21.30 -6.70 37.47
C GLU A 198 21.09 -6.58 35.96
N THR A 199 20.92 -7.71 35.27
CA THR A 199 20.63 -7.73 33.84
C THR A 199 19.24 -7.17 33.55
N SER A 200 18.22 -7.51 34.35
CA SER A 200 16.89 -6.94 34.18
C SER A 200 16.84 -5.45 34.53
N LEU A 201 17.59 -5.01 35.55
CA LEU A 201 17.77 -3.58 35.84
C LEU A 201 18.47 -2.84 34.69
N LEU A 202 19.51 -3.43 34.09
CA LEU A 202 20.18 -2.85 32.93
C LEU A 202 19.22 -2.69 31.75
N ILE A 203 18.46 -3.74 31.42
CA ILE A 203 17.48 -3.69 30.32
C ILE A 203 16.41 -2.63 30.59
N THR A 204 15.87 -2.59 31.82
CA THR A 204 14.87 -1.60 32.24
C THR A 204 15.41 -0.18 32.13
N HIS A 205 16.64 0.04 32.57
CA HIS A 205 17.29 1.34 32.49
C HIS A 205 17.57 1.76 31.04
N LEU A 206 18.06 0.85 30.19
CA LEU A 206 18.27 1.13 28.77
C LEU A 206 16.96 1.51 28.06
N LEU A 207 15.83 0.88 28.42
CA LEU A 207 14.52 1.28 27.93
C LEU A 207 14.13 2.68 28.42
N ALA A 208 14.36 2.99 29.70
CA ALA A 208 14.07 4.30 30.27
C ALA A 208 14.89 5.44 29.62
N VAL A 209 16.14 5.17 29.25
CA VAL A 209 17.02 6.13 28.54
C VAL A 209 16.70 6.19 27.03
N GLY A 210 15.77 5.37 26.53
CA GLY A 210 15.36 5.34 25.12
C GLY A 210 16.30 4.57 24.20
N GLN A 211 17.23 3.78 24.75
CA GLN A 211 18.16 2.93 24.01
C GLN A 211 17.54 1.56 23.72
N HIS A 212 16.41 1.54 23.00
CA HIS A 212 15.62 0.32 22.74
C HIS A 212 16.41 -0.79 22.04
N GLN A 213 17.26 -0.44 21.07
CA GLN A 213 18.08 -1.42 20.34
C GLN A 213 19.12 -2.12 21.23
N HIS A 214 19.72 -1.38 22.17
CA HIS A 214 20.66 -1.95 23.13
C HIS A 214 19.94 -2.75 24.21
N ALA A 215 18.79 -2.28 24.71
CA ALA A 215 17.97 -3.06 25.65
C ALA A 215 17.57 -4.42 25.06
N LEU A 216 17.15 -4.41 23.79
CA LEU A 216 16.81 -5.59 23.03
C LEU A 216 17.99 -6.55 22.88
N ALA A 217 19.12 -6.04 22.40
CA ALA A 217 20.30 -6.86 22.18
C ALA A 217 20.80 -7.46 23.51
N ALA A 218 20.67 -6.74 24.63
CA ALA A 218 20.98 -7.26 25.95
C ALA A 218 20.03 -8.41 26.36
N ALA A 219 18.73 -8.29 26.11
CA ALA A 219 17.77 -9.37 26.36
C ALA A 219 18.06 -10.63 25.54
N LEU A 220 18.42 -10.47 24.27
CA LEU A 220 18.77 -11.58 23.38
C LEU A 220 20.09 -12.26 23.77
N GLU A 221 21.06 -11.49 24.21
CA GLU A 221 22.31 -12.06 24.74
C GLU A 221 22.11 -12.75 26.07
N ALA A 222 21.25 -12.21 26.94
CA ALA A 222 20.87 -12.87 28.18
C ALA A 222 20.19 -14.21 27.89
N ALA A 223 19.30 -14.26 26.90
CA ALA A 223 18.68 -15.51 26.46
C ALA A 223 19.73 -16.55 26.04
N ARG A 224 20.77 -16.15 25.30
CA ARG A 224 21.81 -17.08 24.81
C ARG A 224 22.78 -17.56 25.86
N LEU A 225 23.18 -16.67 26.77
CA LEU A 225 24.32 -16.88 27.67
C LEU A 225 23.91 -17.41 29.04
N ARG A 226 22.66 -17.20 29.45
CA ARG A 226 22.18 -17.52 30.80
C ARG A 226 21.40 -18.82 30.84
N THR A 227 21.27 -19.37 32.05
CA THR A 227 20.47 -20.57 32.26
C THR A 227 18.98 -20.25 32.16
N ARG A 228 18.16 -21.28 31.96
CA ARG A 228 16.70 -21.13 31.82
C ARG A 228 16.07 -20.42 33.02
N ALA A 229 16.50 -20.76 34.25
CA ALA A 229 15.98 -20.17 35.47
C ALA A 229 16.26 -18.66 35.55
N ASP A 230 17.47 -18.25 35.16
CA ASP A 230 17.88 -16.84 35.14
C ASP A 230 17.06 -16.03 34.12
N PHE A 231 16.77 -16.62 32.96
CA PHE A 231 15.97 -15.93 31.94
C PHE A 231 14.51 -15.77 32.36
N VAL A 232 13.92 -16.78 33.02
CA VAL A 232 12.58 -16.68 33.64
C VAL A 232 12.54 -15.53 34.65
N GLU A 233 13.58 -15.39 35.48
CA GLU A 233 13.67 -14.30 36.44
C GLU A 233 13.74 -12.93 35.74
N ILE A 234 14.50 -12.83 34.64
CA ILE A 234 14.59 -11.60 33.84
C ILE A 234 13.23 -11.25 33.23
N THR A 235 12.52 -12.20 32.61
CA THR A 235 11.22 -11.91 31.98
C THR A 235 10.15 -11.56 33.02
N GLN A 236 10.12 -12.25 34.16
CA GLN A 236 9.17 -11.95 35.25
C GLN A 236 9.42 -10.57 35.87
N THR A 237 10.68 -10.18 36.06
CA THR A 237 11.04 -8.86 36.60
C THR A 237 10.70 -7.75 35.60
N LEU A 238 10.91 -7.97 34.31
CA LEU A 238 10.48 -7.05 33.25
C LEU A 238 8.95 -6.94 33.22
N ASP A 239 8.20 -8.04 33.26
CA ASP A 239 6.73 -8.03 33.27
C ASP A 239 6.12 -7.35 34.51
N ALA A 240 6.79 -7.44 35.66
CA ALA A 240 6.35 -6.83 36.91
C ALA A 240 6.66 -5.33 36.98
N SER A 241 7.74 -4.89 36.32
CA SER A 241 7.99 -3.47 36.07
C SER A 241 6.94 -2.97 35.07
N SER A 242 6.53 -1.70 35.14
CA SER A 242 5.45 -1.12 34.33
C SER A 242 5.66 -1.12 32.79
N THR A 243 6.59 -1.92 32.27
CA THR A 243 7.05 -2.02 30.86
C THR A 243 6.26 -3.04 30.02
N ARG A 244 5.14 -3.60 30.52
CA ARG A 244 4.29 -4.51 29.73
C ARG A 244 3.78 -3.87 28.42
N GLN A 245 3.74 -2.54 28.35
CA GLN A 245 3.39 -1.80 27.14
C GLN A 245 4.51 -1.80 26.08
N ASP A 246 5.76 -2.07 26.48
CA ASP A 246 6.94 -2.08 25.63
C ASP A 246 7.39 -3.49 25.22
N MET A 247 6.97 -4.55 25.93
CA MET A 247 7.41 -5.93 25.63
C MET A 247 7.05 -6.40 24.21
N PRO A 248 5.80 -6.26 23.71
CA PRO A 248 5.50 -6.60 22.31
C PRO A 248 6.30 -5.77 21.30
N ALA A 249 6.52 -4.49 21.57
CA ALA A 249 7.30 -3.60 20.70
C ALA A 249 8.79 -3.98 20.69
N LEU A 250 9.33 -4.40 21.83
CA LEU A 250 10.68 -4.94 21.98
C LEU A 250 10.82 -6.25 21.21
N LEU A 251 9.86 -7.17 21.35
CA LEU A 251 9.84 -8.43 20.61
C LEU A 251 9.73 -8.18 19.09
N ASP A 252 8.93 -7.21 18.65
CA ASP A 252 8.84 -6.83 17.25
C ASP A 252 10.15 -6.24 16.71
N GLU A 253 10.86 -5.46 17.52
CA GLU A 253 12.19 -4.97 17.17
C GLU A 253 13.22 -6.12 17.16
N ALA A 254 13.09 -7.12 18.04
CA ALA A 254 13.85 -8.38 17.99
C ALA A 254 13.70 -9.04 16.64
N VAL A 255 12.45 -9.18 16.20
CA VAL A 255 12.08 -9.76 14.92
C VAL A 255 12.60 -8.92 13.76
N ARG A 256 12.81 -7.62 13.86
CA ARG A 256 13.38 -6.84 12.75
C ARG A 256 14.91 -6.91 12.67
N THR A 257 15.59 -6.96 13.80
CA THR A 257 17.04 -6.69 13.86
C THR A 257 17.93 -7.92 14.06
N SER A 258 17.41 -9.00 14.63
CA SER A 258 18.22 -10.15 15.09
C SER A 258 18.56 -11.14 13.97
N ALA A 259 19.55 -12.03 14.14
CA ALA A 259 19.77 -13.10 13.17
C ALA A 259 18.71 -14.22 13.31
N PRO A 260 18.41 -15.01 12.26
CA PRO A 260 17.37 -16.04 12.31
C PRO A 260 17.54 -17.10 13.41
N HIS A 261 18.78 -17.47 13.72
CA HIS A 261 19.09 -18.42 14.79
C HIS A 261 18.75 -17.86 16.19
N ASP A 262 18.90 -16.54 16.36
CA ASP A 262 18.61 -15.85 17.61
C ASP A 262 17.12 -15.78 17.87
N VAL A 263 16.35 -15.53 16.81
CA VAL A 263 14.89 -15.51 16.87
C VAL A 263 14.36 -16.92 17.19
N ALA A 264 14.93 -17.97 16.60
CA ALA A 264 14.57 -19.36 16.92
C ALA A 264 14.85 -19.68 18.40
N HIS A 265 16.04 -19.31 18.90
CA HIS A 265 16.40 -19.48 20.30
C HIS A 265 15.46 -18.70 21.23
N LEU A 266 15.12 -17.44 20.87
CA LEU A 266 14.18 -16.63 21.65
C LEU A 266 12.80 -17.30 21.74
N ILE A 267 12.26 -17.79 20.62
CA ILE A 267 10.97 -18.51 20.59
C ILE A 267 11.01 -19.73 21.51
N GLN A 268 12.08 -20.51 21.46
CA GLN A 268 12.25 -21.68 22.30
C GLN A 268 12.28 -21.31 23.79
N VAL A 269 13.06 -20.30 24.15
CA VAL A 269 13.16 -19.88 25.56
C VAL A 269 11.81 -19.35 26.06
N LEU A 270 11.09 -18.56 25.26
CA LEU A 270 9.75 -18.07 25.64
C LEU A 270 8.74 -19.20 25.83
N ASP A 271 8.77 -20.23 24.98
CA ASP A 271 7.93 -21.43 25.10
C ASP A 271 8.29 -22.23 26.36
N GLU A 272 9.58 -22.40 26.66
CA GLU A 272 10.05 -23.10 27.86
C GLU A 272 9.69 -22.38 29.16
N VAL A 273 9.62 -21.04 29.13
CA VAL A 273 9.16 -20.19 30.24
C VAL A 273 7.63 -20.26 30.42
N GLY A 274 6.89 -20.78 29.44
CA GLY A 274 5.43 -20.83 29.42
C GLY A 274 4.76 -19.56 28.89
N GLN A 275 5.52 -18.64 28.28
CA GLN A 275 5.02 -17.45 27.58
C GLN A 275 4.64 -17.78 26.13
N ASN A 276 3.75 -18.75 25.95
CA ASN A 276 3.40 -19.30 24.64
C ASN A 276 2.76 -18.25 23.71
N ALA A 277 2.07 -17.25 24.29
CA ALA A 277 1.49 -16.15 23.53
C ALA A 277 2.57 -15.26 22.89
N ASP A 278 3.62 -14.94 23.64
CA ASP A 278 4.73 -14.11 23.16
C ASP A 278 5.64 -14.89 22.20
N ALA A 279 5.87 -16.18 22.46
CA ALA A 279 6.56 -17.08 21.52
C ALA A 279 5.82 -17.17 20.18
N ALA A 280 4.50 -17.35 20.20
CA ALA A 280 3.68 -17.36 19.00
C ALA A 280 3.69 -16.01 18.28
N HIS A 281 3.65 -14.90 19.02
CA HIS A 281 3.73 -13.56 18.46
C HIS A 281 5.03 -13.34 17.67
N VAL A 282 6.18 -13.68 18.28
CA VAL A 282 7.50 -13.59 17.64
C VAL A 282 7.57 -14.48 16.38
N LEU A 283 7.07 -15.71 16.45
CA LEU A 283 7.03 -16.64 15.32
C LEU A 283 6.24 -16.04 14.15
N TRP A 284 5.00 -15.61 14.39
CA TRP A 284 4.11 -15.15 13.33
C TRP A 284 4.51 -13.80 12.74
N ASN A 285 5.04 -12.88 13.54
CA ASN A 285 5.59 -11.64 13.02
C ASN A 285 6.84 -11.91 12.18
N THR A 286 7.67 -12.90 12.56
CA THR A 286 8.80 -13.31 11.72
C THR A 286 8.36 -13.92 10.39
N VAL A 287 7.29 -14.70 10.40
CA VAL A 287 6.74 -15.33 9.18
C VAL A 287 6.16 -14.28 8.21
N ARG A 288 5.58 -13.19 8.73
CA ARG A 288 4.96 -12.12 7.93
C ARG A 288 5.97 -11.07 7.46
N ASP A 289 6.81 -10.58 8.36
CA ASP A 289 7.63 -9.40 8.13
C ASP A 289 9.02 -9.71 7.54
N ARG A 290 9.53 -10.93 7.73
CA ARG A 290 10.83 -11.33 7.19
C ARG A 290 10.75 -12.00 5.82
N PRO A 291 11.82 -11.86 5.01
CA PRO A 291 11.94 -12.62 3.77
C PRO A 291 11.96 -14.13 4.04
N PRO A 292 11.35 -14.94 3.14
CA PRO A 292 11.08 -16.36 3.40
C PRO A 292 12.33 -17.20 3.62
N GLY A 293 13.49 -16.80 3.08
CA GLY A 293 14.76 -17.49 3.34
C GLY A 293 15.24 -17.35 4.79
N HIS A 294 15.12 -16.16 5.39
CA HIS A 294 15.50 -15.96 6.80
C HIS A 294 14.52 -16.70 7.73
N THR A 295 13.22 -16.62 7.43
CA THR A 295 12.19 -17.36 8.15
C THR A 295 12.40 -18.88 8.02
N GLY A 296 12.77 -19.37 6.83
CA GLY A 296 13.09 -20.78 6.61
C GLY A 296 14.25 -21.26 7.46
N ILE A 297 15.33 -20.46 7.59
CA ILE A 297 16.48 -20.78 8.46
C ILE A 297 16.03 -20.88 9.92
N MET A 298 15.26 -19.90 10.41
CA MET A 298 14.71 -19.92 11.77
C MET A 298 13.85 -21.17 12.01
N LEU A 299 12.94 -21.50 11.09
CA LEU A 299 12.09 -22.69 11.18
C LEU A 299 12.90 -24.00 11.18
N ASN A 300 14.02 -24.04 10.46
CA ASN A 300 14.91 -25.21 10.46
C ASN A 300 15.61 -25.42 11.81
N TYR A 301 16.00 -24.34 12.49
CA TYR A 301 16.50 -24.43 13.86
C TYR A 301 15.42 -24.94 14.81
N LEU A 302 14.21 -24.38 14.74
CA LEU A 302 13.07 -24.83 15.56
C LEU A 302 12.72 -26.31 15.32
N ASP A 303 12.79 -26.79 14.08
CA ASP A 303 12.56 -28.21 13.76
C ASP A 303 13.66 -29.12 14.30
N THR A 304 14.93 -28.68 14.22
CA THR A 304 16.08 -29.40 14.79
C THR A 304 15.93 -29.57 16.30
N ASP A 305 15.45 -28.52 16.98
CA ASP A 305 15.24 -28.50 18.43
C ASP A 305 13.89 -29.11 18.86
N ARG A 306 13.11 -29.65 17.91
CA ARG A 306 11.79 -30.28 18.13
C ARG A 306 10.79 -29.37 18.85
N SER A 307 10.77 -28.10 18.45
CA SER A 307 9.81 -27.13 18.96
C SER A 307 8.36 -27.58 18.68
N PRO A 308 7.40 -27.32 19.59
CA PRO A 308 5.99 -27.65 19.35
C PRO A 308 5.40 -26.89 18.15
N PHE A 309 5.99 -25.75 17.76
CA PHE A 309 5.54 -24.95 16.62
C PHE A 309 5.83 -25.60 15.25
N THR A 310 6.79 -26.53 15.18
CA THR A 310 7.15 -27.25 13.96
C THR A 310 6.71 -28.72 13.98
N ASP A 311 5.96 -29.12 15.00
CA ASP A 311 5.45 -30.49 15.12
C ASP A 311 4.49 -30.84 13.97
N ASP A 312 4.58 -32.07 13.48
CA ASP A 312 3.84 -32.53 12.30
C ASP A 312 2.32 -32.50 12.53
N HIS A 313 1.88 -32.80 13.75
CA HIS A 313 0.46 -32.75 14.11
C HIS A 313 -0.04 -31.31 14.23
N ALA A 314 0.76 -30.43 14.83
CA ALA A 314 0.46 -29.01 14.93
C ALA A 314 0.33 -28.37 13.54
N LEU A 315 1.27 -28.64 12.62
CA LEU A 315 1.24 -28.10 11.26
C LEU A 315 0.01 -28.55 10.45
N ARG A 316 -0.45 -29.80 10.63
CA ARG A 316 -1.67 -30.31 9.99
C ARG A 316 -2.95 -29.64 10.48
N THR A 317 -2.96 -29.15 11.72
CA THR A 317 -4.16 -28.58 12.36
C THR A 317 -4.15 -27.05 12.40
N LEU A 318 -3.01 -26.43 12.09
CA LEU A 318 -2.77 -24.99 12.12
C LEU A 318 -3.81 -24.18 11.33
N TRP A 319 -4.34 -24.73 10.24
CA TRP A 319 -5.33 -24.06 9.40
C TRP A 319 -6.68 -23.83 10.06
N ARG A 320 -6.99 -24.58 11.13
CA ARG A 320 -8.23 -24.40 11.89
C ARG A 320 -8.17 -23.18 12.80
N THR A 321 -6.98 -22.71 13.15
CA THR A 321 -6.76 -21.64 14.12
C THR A 321 -6.21 -20.36 13.48
N HIS A 322 -5.54 -20.44 12.33
CA HIS A 322 -4.90 -19.31 11.67
C HIS A 322 -5.49 -18.97 10.29
N PRO A 323 -5.43 -17.69 9.87
CA PRO A 323 -5.94 -17.27 8.57
C PRO A 323 -5.10 -17.88 7.42
N PRO A 324 -5.72 -18.07 6.25
CA PRO A 324 -5.07 -18.75 5.11
C PRO A 324 -3.83 -18.00 4.58
N LEU A 325 -3.74 -16.69 4.80
CA LEU A 325 -2.58 -15.89 4.42
C LEU A 325 -1.35 -16.25 5.25
N ASP A 326 -1.50 -16.44 6.57
CA ASP A 326 -0.39 -16.81 7.46
C ASP A 326 0.17 -18.19 7.10
N ILE A 327 -0.72 -19.13 6.79
CA ILE A 327 -0.37 -20.48 6.33
C ILE A 327 0.42 -20.40 5.02
N ALA A 328 0.02 -19.52 4.09
CA ALA A 328 0.70 -19.33 2.83
C ALA A 328 2.12 -18.73 3.03
N HIS A 329 2.28 -17.76 3.93
CA HIS A 329 3.59 -17.23 4.32
C HIS A 329 4.48 -18.32 4.93
N LEU A 330 3.93 -19.11 5.87
CA LEU A 330 4.63 -20.19 6.55
C LEU A 330 5.07 -21.28 5.55
N ALA A 331 4.17 -21.70 4.67
CA ALA A 331 4.47 -22.69 3.64
C ALA A 331 5.57 -22.21 2.68
N ARG A 332 5.53 -20.95 2.27
CA ARG A 332 6.57 -20.33 1.43
C ARG A 332 7.92 -20.27 2.14
N ALA A 333 7.93 -20.04 3.45
CA ALA A 333 9.16 -20.09 4.24
C ALA A 333 9.72 -21.51 4.33
N PHE A 334 8.89 -22.50 4.64
CA PHE A 334 9.30 -23.90 4.70
C PHE A 334 9.80 -24.43 3.35
N ASP A 335 9.23 -24.00 2.22
CA ASP A 335 9.68 -24.41 0.88
C ASP A 335 11.18 -24.18 0.62
N THR A 336 11.78 -23.22 1.31
CA THR A 336 13.20 -22.89 1.11
C THR A 336 14.16 -23.94 1.68
N ILE A 337 13.80 -24.61 2.79
CA ILE A 337 14.71 -25.52 3.52
C ILE A 337 14.03 -26.86 3.87
N LEU A 338 12.76 -26.84 4.27
CA LEU A 338 11.99 -28.00 4.75
C LEU A 338 10.70 -28.21 3.92
N PRO A 339 10.80 -28.65 2.65
CA PRO A 339 9.64 -28.78 1.76
C PRO A 339 8.62 -29.81 2.23
N ALA A 340 9.04 -30.84 2.98
CA ALA A 340 8.12 -31.84 3.55
C ALA A 340 7.20 -31.23 4.63
N LYS A 341 7.73 -30.33 5.47
CA LYS A 341 6.94 -29.61 6.50
C LYS A 341 5.97 -28.63 5.86
N ALA A 342 6.39 -28.00 4.77
CA ALA A 342 5.50 -27.20 3.96
C ALA A 342 4.30 -28.05 3.48
N ASP A 343 4.53 -29.31 3.04
CA ASP A 343 3.47 -30.19 2.50
C ASP A 343 2.46 -30.55 3.60
N LEU A 344 2.92 -30.69 4.83
CA LEU A 344 2.05 -30.84 6.00
C LEU A 344 1.23 -29.57 6.28
N ALA A 345 1.86 -28.39 6.25
CA ALA A 345 1.18 -27.11 6.50
C ALA A 345 0.12 -26.78 5.42
N CYS A 346 0.35 -27.20 4.18
CA CYS A 346 -0.60 -27.08 3.07
C CYS A 346 -1.48 -28.33 2.88
N SER A 347 -1.47 -29.29 3.81
CA SER A 347 -2.25 -30.53 3.64
C SER A 347 -3.72 -30.20 3.44
N ILE A 348 -4.32 -30.84 2.46
CA ILE A 348 -5.75 -30.74 2.11
C ILE A 348 -6.63 -31.69 2.94
N ASP A 349 -6.01 -32.49 3.81
CA ASP A 349 -6.70 -33.43 4.69
C ASP A 349 -7.69 -32.66 5.58
N ASP A 350 -8.96 -33.05 5.53
CA ASP A 350 -10.05 -32.48 6.34
C ASP A 350 -10.36 -30.99 6.11
N ARG A 351 -9.87 -30.39 5.01
CA ARG A 351 -10.20 -29.01 4.63
C ARG A 351 -11.46 -28.90 3.78
N SER A 352 -12.18 -27.79 3.94
CA SER A 352 -13.30 -27.47 3.07
C SER A 352 -12.83 -26.91 1.72
N VAL A 353 -13.71 -26.95 0.72
CA VAL A 353 -13.46 -26.35 -0.61
C VAL A 353 -13.15 -24.86 -0.48
N THR A 354 -13.84 -24.15 0.42
CA THR A 354 -13.64 -22.72 0.66
C THR A 354 -12.27 -22.42 1.26
N ASP A 355 -11.80 -23.25 2.20
CA ASP A 355 -10.49 -23.06 2.84
C ASP A 355 -9.35 -23.30 1.86
N VAL A 356 -9.47 -24.33 1.01
CA VAL A 356 -8.48 -24.60 -0.05
C VAL A 356 -8.48 -23.49 -1.10
N THR A 357 -9.64 -22.96 -1.52
CA THR A 357 -9.65 -21.78 -2.40
C THR A 357 -9.02 -20.55 -1.77
N ALA A 358 -9.23 -20.31 -0.47
CA ALA A 358 -8.63 -19.18 0.21
C ALA A 358 -7.12 -19.35 0.36
N LEU A 359 -6.64 -20.57 0.62
CA LEU A 359 -5.21 -20.89 0.63
C LEU A 359 -4.58 -20.68 -0.74
N ILE A 360 -5.19 -21.20 -1.82
CA ILE A 360 -4.69 -21.02 -3.19
C ILE A 360 -4.63 -19.53 -3.55
N ALA A 361 -5.67 -18.77 -3.20
CA ALA A 361 -5.68 -17.32 -3.40
C ALA A 361 -4.50 -16.64 -2.69
N SER A 362 -4.26 -16.99 -1.42
CA SER A 362 -3.13 -16.45 -0.64
C SER A 362 -1.76 -16.88 -1.16
N LEU A 363 -1.63 -18.08 -1.74
CA LEU A 363 -0.37 -18.54 -2.34
C LEU A 363 -0.08 -17.77 -3.65
N GLU A 364 -1.11 -17.53 -4.46
CA GLU A 364 -0.99 -16.73 -5.68
C GLU A 364 -0.66 -15.26 -5.39
N THR A 365 -1.25 -14.65 -4.36
CA THR A 365 -0.87 -13.27 -3.95
C THR A 365 0.59 -13.18 -3.52
N LEU A 366 1.15 -14.25 -2.95
CA LEU A 366 2.56 -14.34 -2.56
C LEU A 366 3.49 -14.84 -3.67
N SER A 367 2.99 -15.00 -4.90
CA SER A 367 3.71 -15.53 -6.06
C SER A 367 4.32 -16.93 -5.87
N ALA A 368 3.73 -17.74 -4.99
CA ALA A 368 4.20 -19.08 -4.64
C ALA A 368 3.66 -20.17 -5.60
N GLY A 369 3.83 -19.98 -6.92
CA GLY A 369 3.18 -20.82 -7.94
C GLY A 369 3.59 -22.31 -7.90
N ILE A 370 4.83 -22.63 -7.52
CA ILE A 370 5.26 -24.04 -7.32
C ILE A 370 4.39 -24.71 -6.25
N ARG A 371 4.07 -23.96 -5.19
CA ARG A 371 3.29 -24.43 -4.06
C ARG A 371 1.84 -24.59 -4.41
N THR A 372 1.27 -23.61 -5.10
CA THR A 372 -0.09 -23.71 -5.66
C THR A 372 -0.25 -24.97 -6.50
N ASN A 373 0.72 -25.27 -7.36
CA ASN A 373 0.69 -26.45 -8.21
C ASN A 373 0.68 -27.74 -7.40
N ARG A 374 1.52 -27.86 -6.36
CA ARG A 374 1.50 -29.05 -5.48
C ARG A 374 0.18 -29.24 -4.76
N VAL A 375 -0.47 -28.16 -4.32
CA VAL A 375 -1.80 -28.23 -3.70
C VAL A 375 -2.84 -28.69 -4.72
N LEU A 376 -2.82 -28.18 -5.95
CA LEU A 376 -3.71 -28.63 -7.03
C LEU A 376 -3.48 -30.10 -7.37
N ASP A 377 -2.22 -30.53 -7.49
CA ASP A 377 -1.86 -31.93 -7.76
C ASP A 377 -2.35 -32.86 -6.62
N ALA A 378 -2.30 -32.40 -5.36
CA ALA A 378 -2.86 -33.13 -4.22
C ALA A 378 -4.39 -33.22 -4.29
N VAL A 379 -5.09 -32.14 -4.67
CA VAL A 379 -6.55 -32.15 -4.84
C VAL A 379 -6.97 -33.15 -5.92
N VAL A 380 -6.27 -33.18 -7.06
CA VAL A 380 -6.58 -34.14 -8.13
C VAL A 380 -6.40 -35.59 -7.67
N ARG A 381 -5.39 -35.85 -6.84
CA ARG A 381 -5.07 -37.20 -6.35
C ARG A 381 -6.01 -37.66 -5.24
N ASP A 382 -6.33 -36.81 -4.27
CA ASP A 382 -6.90 -37.23 -2.99
C ASP A 382 -8.40 -36.84 -2.83
N TRP A 383 -8.93 -35.87 -3.58
CA TRP A 383 -10.34 -35.46 -3.48
C TRP A 383 -11.26 -36.20 -4.45
N ASP A 384 -12.56 -36.29 -4.10
CA ASP A 384 -13.57 -36.82 -4.99
C ASP A 384 -13.88 -35.88 -6.18
N PRO A 385 -14.29 -36.42 -7.35
CA PRO A 385 -14.57 -35.63 -8.55
C PRO A 385 -15.57 -34.48 -8.37
N HIS A 386 -16.53 -34.63 -7.46
CA HIS A 386 -17.54 -33.60 -7.20
C HIS A 386 -16.95 -32.43 -6.38
N ARG A 387 -16.12 -32.71 -5.35
CA ARG A 387 -15.36 -31.68 -4.63
C ARG A 387 -14.38 -30.95 -5.54
N GLN A 388 -13.71 -31.66 -6.43
CA GLN A 388 -12.82 -31.06 -7.44
C GLN A 388 -13.59 -30.07 -8.33
N ALA A 389 -14.76 -30.46 -8.85
CA ALA A 389 -15.60 -29.59 -9.68
C ALA A 389 -16.09 -28.35 -8.92
N ARG A 390 -16.45 -28.49 -7.64
CA ARG A 390 -16.80 -27.34 -6.78
C ARG A 390 -15.63 -26.39 -6.55
N LEU A 391 -14.41 -26.92 -6.43
CA LEU A 391 -13.20 -26.10 -6.29
C LEU A 391 -12.97 -25.26 -7.55
N VAL A 392 -13.15 -25.82 -8.75
CA VAL A 392 -13.05 -25.09 -10.01
C VAL A 392 -13.98 -23.87 -10.02
N ILE A 393 -15.26 -24.06 -9.69
CA ILE A 393 -16.22 -22.95 -9.62
C ILE A 393 -15.79 -21.89 -8.60
N ALA A 394 -15.37 -22.31 -7.42
CA ALA A 394 -14.93 -21.40 -6.37
C ALA A 394 -13.65 -20.60 -6.76
N LEU A 395 -12.75 -21.20 -7.54
CA LEU A 395 -11.58 -20.52 -8.11
C LEU A 395 -11.98 -19.52 -9.21
N GLU A 396 -12.93 -19.88 -10.08
CA GLU A 396 -13.49 -18.99 -11.10
C GLU A 396 -14.17 -17.76 -10.47
N GLU A 397 -14.96 -17.96 -9.40
CA GLU A 397 -15.62 -16.88 -8.66
C GLU A 397 -14.63 -15.90 -8.02
N ARG A 398 -13.42 -16.36 -7.68
CA ARG A 398 -12.32 -15.53 -7.15
C ARG A 398 -11.39 -14.99 -8.25
N SER A 399 -11.76 -15.15 -9.53
CA SER A 399 -10.95 -14.72 -10.69
C SER A 399 -9.57 -15.38 -10.81
N LEU A 400 -9.38 -16.55 -10.19
CA LEU A 400 -8.15 -17.36 -10.29
C LEU A 400 -8.22 -18.31 -11.50
N THR A 401 -8.42 -17.73 -12.69
CA THR A 401 -8.74 -18.49 -13.91
C THR A 401 -7.63 -19.43 -14.34
N GLY A 402 -6.36 -19.09 -14.11
CA GLY A 402 -5.22 -19.96 -14.42
C GLY A 402 -5.22 -21.25 -13.60
N CYS A 403 -5.44 -21.16 -12.29
CA CYS A 403 -5.54 -22.32 -11.40
C CYS A 403 -6.77 -23.18 -11.74
N ALA A 404 -7.90 -22.54 -12.03
CA ALA A 404 -9.13 -23.24 -12.43
C ALA A 404 -8.95 -24.03 -13.73
N GLN A 405 -8.35 -23.41 -14.77
CA GLN A 405 -8.08 -24.06 -16.05
C GLN A 405 -7.11 -25.22 -15.92
N ARG A 406 -6.07 -25.08 -15.10
CA ARG A 406 -5.13 -26.18 -14.82
C ARG A 406 -5.85 -27.35 -14.15
N LEU A 407 -6.61 -27.10 -13.09
CA LEU A 407 -7.35 -28.14 -12.38
C LEU A 407 -8.34 -28.86 -13.30
N GLU A 408 -9.04 -28.11 -14.17
CA GLU A 408 -9.92 -28.68 -15.20
C GLU A 408 -9.14 -29.56 -16.19
N TYR A 409 -7.97 -29.11 -16.63
CA TYR A 409 -7.11 -29.88 -17.55
C TYR A 409 -6.59 -31.18 -16.94
N ASP A 410 -6.21 -31.16 -15.66
CA ASP A 410 -5.67 -32.33 -14.96
C ASP A 410 -6.78 -33.33 -14.58
N ALA A 411 -7.95 -32.84 -14.16
CA ALA A 411 -9.08 -33.68 -13.72
C ALA A 411 -10.00 -34.17 -14.87
N ARG A 412 -9.88 -33.64 -16.09
CA ARG A 412 -10.76 -33.98 -17.25
C ARG A 412 -10.81 -35.46 -17.62
N GLN A 413 -9.83 -36.26 -17.18
CA GLN A 413 -9.81 -37.70 -17.46
C GLN A 413 -10.96 -38.43 -16.76
N SER A 414 -11.48 -37.87 -15.67
CA SER A 414 -12.64 -38.40 -14.97
C SER A 414 -13.94 -37.93 -15.61
N ARG A 415 -14.78 -38.87 -16.06
CA ARG A 415 -16.10 -38.57 -16.61
C ARG A 415 -17.03 -37.95 -15.57
N ASP A 416 -16.99 -38.46 -14.35
CA ASP A 416 -17.81 -37.99 -13.23
C ASP A 416 -17.50 -36.53 -12.87
N PHE A 417 -16.22 -36.13 -12.99
CA PHE A 417 -15.80 -34.74 -12.82
C PHE A 417 -16.42 -33.82 -13.89
N VAL A 418 -16.34 -34.22 -15.17
CA VAL A 418 -16.87 -33.43 -16.29
C VAL A 418 -18.38 -33.22 -16.17
N ASP A 419 -19.11 -34.29 -15.82
CA ASP A 419 -20.56 -34.23 -15.63
C ASP A 419 -20.93 -33.37 -14.40
N ALA A 420 -20.18 -33.49 -13.29
CA ALA A 420 -20.34 -32.64 -12.11
C ALA A 420 -20.06 -31.17 -12.42
N LEU A 421 -18.98 -30.84 -13.12
CA LEU A 421 -18.63 -29.46 -13.48
C LEU A 421 -19.67 -28.83 -14.41
N LYS A 422 -20.17 -29.59 -15.37
CA LYS A 422 -21.23 -29.14 -16.28
C LYS A 422 -22.52 -28.81 -15.52
N SER A 423 -22.92 -29.68 -14.59
CA SER A 423 -24.13 -29.45 -13.77
C SER A 423 -23.98 -28.21 -12.87
N LEU A 424 -22.81 -28.03 -12.23
CA LEU A 424 -22.53 -26.85 -11.40
C LEU A 424 -22.50 -25.55 -12.22
N ARG A 425 -21.86 -25.51 -13.38
CA ARG A 425 -21.86 -24.32 -14.27
C ARG A 425 -23.27 -24.00 -14.78
N SER A 426 -24.11 -25.00 -15.06
CA SER A 426 -25.52 -24.78 -15.42
C SER A 426 -26.34 -24.22 -14.25
N ALA A 427 -26.13 -24.74 -13.03
CA ALA A 427 -26.78 -24.24 -11.83
C ALA A 427 -26.36 -22.80 -11.53
N GLN A 428 -25.07 -22.47 -11.64
CA GLN A 428 -24.57 -21.10 -11.45
C GLN A 428 -25.19 -20.12 -12.46
N LYS A 429 -25.30 -20.51 -13.74
CA LYS A 429 -26.03 -19.72 -14.74
C LYS A 429 -27.48 -19.50 -14.33
N GLU A 430 -28.15 -20.55 -13.87
CA GLU A 430 -29.54 -20.47 -13.39
C GLU A 430 -29.67 -19.57 -12.16
N THR A 431 -28.73 -19.61 -11.21
CA THR A 431 -28.69 -18.72 -10.04
C THR A 431 -28.43 -17.27 -10.43
N ILE A 432 -27.54 -17.01 -11.38
CA ILE A 432 -27.31 -15.66 -11.94
C ILE A 432 -28.59 -15.18 -12.64
N TRP A 433 -29.24 -16.04 -13.44
CA TRP A 433 -30.54 -15.75 -14.04
C TRP A 433 -31.60 -15.45 -12.97
N GLN A 434 -31.65 -16.22 -11.88
CA GLN A 434 -32.59 -16.03 -10.78
C GLN A 434 -32.29 -14.77 -9.94
N ALA A 435 -31.02 -14.46 -9.69
CA ALA A 435 -30.59 -13.23 -9.00
C ALA A 435 -30.86 -11.98 -9.86
N LEU A 436 -30.62 -12.05 -11.17
CA LEU A 436 -31.04 -11.02 -12.12
C LEU A 436 -32.58 -10.89 -12.16
N THR A 437 -33.32 -12.00 -12.00
CA THR A 437 -34.79 -11.95 -11.89
C THR A 437 -35.30 -11.42 -10.55
N PHE A 438 -34.49 -11.40 -9.48
CA PHE A 438 -34.87 -10.82 -8.18
C PHE A 438 -34.90 -9.29 -8.20
N TRP A 439 -33.97 -8.67 -8.93
CA TRP A 439 -33.99 -7.24 -9.27
C TRP A 439 -35.04 -6.90 -10.35
N TRP A 440 -35.73 -7.91 -10.88
CA TRP A 440 -36.78 -7.77 -11.86
C TRP A 440 -38.15 -7.83 -11.17
N PRO A 441 -39.06 -6.87 -11.39
CA PRO A 441 -40.38 -6.94 -10.78
C PRO A 441 -41.09 -8.19 -11.29
N ARG A 442 -41.51 -9.05 -10.35
CA ARG A 442 -42.22 -10.33 -10.60
C ARG A 442 -43.51 -10.19 -11.42
N ASN A 443 -43.97 -8.98 -11.67
CA ASN A 443 -45.15 -8.69 -12.49
C ASN A 443 -44.81 -7.62 -13.53
N GLY A 444 -44.64 -8.02 -14.79
CA GLY A 444 -44.70 -7.09 -15.93
C GLY A 444 -43.49 -7.13 -16.82
N TRP A 445 -43.69 -7.66 -18.03
CA TRP A 445 -42.88 -7.35 -19.20
C TRP A 445 -42.77 -5.81 -19.31
N PRO A 446 -41.63 -5.23 -19.73
CA PRO A 446 -41.54 -3.78 -19.87
C PRO A 446 -42.62 -3.32 -20.84
N ASP A 447 -43.52 -2.51 -20.29
CA ASP A 447 -44.62 -1.87 -20.98
C ASP A 447 -44.11 -1.21 -22.27
N ARG A 448 -44.71 -1.58 -23.40
CA ARG A 448 -44.45 -1.05 -24.75
C ARG A 448 -44.76 0.47 -24.88
N LYS A 449 -44.93 1.19 -23.76
CA LYS A 449 -45.41 2.56 -23.67
C LYS A 449 -44.40 3.57 -23.14
N ARG A 450 -43.11 3.26 -23.07
CA ARG A 450 -42.09 4.32 -23.18
C ARG A 450 -41.66 4.43 -24.63
N ARG A 451 -42.35 5.31 -25.37
CA ARG A 451 -41.96 5.72 -26.72
C ARG A 451 -40.56 6.32 -26.63
N THR A 452 -39.55 5.62 -27.14
CA THR A 452 -38.19 6.17 -27.27
C THR A 452 -38.25 7.31 -28.30
N PRO A 453 -37.80 8.54 -27.96
CA PRO A 453 -37.71 9.62 -28.93
C PRO A 453 -36.80 9.25 -30.10
N SER A 454 -37.04 9.86 -31.26
CA SER A 454 -36.20 9.69 -32.44
C SER A 454 -34.73 10.02 -32.13
N PRO A 455 -33.73 9.26 -32.62
CA PRO A 455 -32.30 9.55 -32.41
C PRO A 455 -31.78 10.81 -33.14
N HIS A 456 -32.68 11.64 -33.66
CA HIS A 456 -32.37 12.83 -34.42
C HIS A 456 -33.06 14.01 -33.77
N ASP A 457 -32.32 15.10 -33.57
CA ASP A 457 -32.79 16.25 -32.79
C ASP A 457 -33.29 17.40 -33.67
N HIS A 458 -33.06 17.36 -35.01
CA HIS A 458 -33.50 18.41 -35.93
C HIS A 458 -33.64 17.99 -37.43
N ALA A 459 -34.52 18.67 -38.16
CA ALA A 459 -34.60 18.69 -39.64
C ALA A 459 -33.93 19.94 -40.23
N VAL A 460 -33.54 19.92 -41.51
CA VAL A 460 -33.06 21.12 -42.23
C VAL A 460 -34.11 21.49 -43.29
N TYR A 461 -34.55 22.74 -43.28
CA TYR A 461 -35.52 23.30 -44.22
C TYR A 461 -34.88 24.44 -45.02
N VAL A 462 -35.14 24.49 -46.33
CA VAL A 462 -34.72 25.60 -47.18
C VAL A 462 -35.90 26.56 -47.34
N VAL A 463 -35.73 27.79 -46.86
CA VAL A 463 -36.74 28.86 -46.90
C VAL A 463 -37.11 29.16 -48.36
N LYS A 464 -38.42 29.21 -48.66
CA LYS A 464 -38.96 29.63 -49.96
C LYS A 464 -39.35 31.10 -49.93
N ASP A 465 -39.60 31.69 -51.10
CA ASP A 465 -40.16 33.05 -51.19
C ASP A 465 -41.48 33.11 -50.40
N ASP A 466 -41.67 34.18 -49.63
CA ASP A 466 -42.81 34.43 -48.72
C ASP A 466 -42.92 33.53 -47.47
N ASP A 467 -41.93 32.67 -47.17
CA ASP A 467 -41.93 31.92 -45.91
C ASP A 467 -41.66 32.82 -44.69
N THR A 468 -42.43 32.63 -43.62
CA THR A 468 -42.21 33.25 -42.31
C THR A 468 -41.84 32.19 -41.29
N VAL A 469 -41.14 32.56 -40.21
CA VAL A 469 -40.84 31.62 -39.11
C VAL A 469 -42.12 31.00 -38.56
N TYR A 470 -43.21 31.75 -38.51
CA TYR A 470 -44.52 31.28 -38.07
C TYR A 470 -45.15 30.27 -39.06
N SER A 471 -45.15 30.55 -40.37
CA SER A 471 -45.70 29.61 -41.36
C SER A 471 -44.92 28.29 -41.41
N ILE A 472 -43.59 28.35 -41.23
CA ILE A 472 -42.74 27.16 -41.13
C ILE A 472 -43.03 26.39 -39.84
N ALA A 473 -43.10 27.07 -38.70
CA ALA A 473 -43.40 26.44 -37.41
C ALA A 473 -44.73 25.65 -37.45
N THR A 474 -45.78 26.28 -37.99
CA THR A 474 -47.10 25.66 -38.13
C THR A 474 -47.07 24.50 -39.13
N ARG A 475 -46.28 24.57 -40.21
CA ARG A 475 -46.13 23.49 -41.19
C ARG A 475 -45.47 22.23 -40.59
N TYR A 476 -44.49 22.41 -39.70
CA TYR A 476 -43.75 21.31 -39.07
C TYR A 476 -44.30 20.92 -37.68
N GLY A 477 -45.34 21.60 -37.19
CA GLY A 477 -45.94 21.32 -35.88
C GLY A 477 -45.04 21.63 -34.69
N VAL A 478 -44.04 22.50 -34.86
CA VAL A 478 -43.07 22.91 -33.83
C VAL A 478 -43.35 24.33 -33.35
N ARG A 479 -42.77 24.74 -32.21
CA ARG A 479 -42.91 26.12 -31.72
C ARG A 479 -42.01 27.05 -32.53
N TRP A 480 -42.52 28.20 -32.97
CA TRP A 480 -41.73 29.19 -33.72
C TRP A 480 -40.52 29.70 -32.91
N ALA A 481 -40.67 29.83 -31.58
CA ALA A 481 -39.58 30.20 -30.67
C ALA A 481 -38.43 29.18 -30.71
N GLY A 482 -38.74 27.88 -30.76
CA GLY A 482 -37.73 26.83 -30.88
C GLY A 482 -36.94 26.91 -32.20
N ILE A 483 -37.57 27.32 -33.30
CA ILE A 483 -36.86 27.55 -34.58
C ILE A 483 -35.93 28.77 -34.47
N VAL A 484 -36.37 29.85 -33.82
CA VAL A 484 -35.54 31.05 -33.60
C VAL A 484 -34.31 30.70 -32.77
N GLU A 485 -34.50 30.00 -31.65
CA GLU A 485 -33.41 29.58 -30.76
C GLU A 485 -32.45 28.60 -31.45
N ALA A 486 -32.96 27.62 -32.20
CA ALA A 486 -32.11 26.64 -32.89
C ALA A 486 -31.28 27.21 -34.05
N ASN A 487 -31.58 28.43 -34.52
CA ASN A 487 -30.91 29.08 -35.65
C ASN A 487 -30.34 30.47 -35.31
N ASP A 488 -30.37 30.87 -34.04
CA ASP A 488 -29.91 32.18 -33.56
C ASP A 488 -30.43 33.37 -34.40
N LEU A 489 -31.71 33.35 -34.78
CA LEU A 489 -32.27 34.38 -35.66
C LEU A 489 -32.44 35.72 -34.89
N PRO A 490 -31.82 36.83 -35.35
CA PRO A 490 -31.97 38.13 -34.69
C PRO A 490 -33.36 38.74 -34.98
N VAL A 491 -33.95 39.40 -33.98
CA VAL A 491 -35.18 40.20 -34.14
C VAL A 491 -34.93 41.25 -35.23
N PRO A 492 -35.78 41.41 -36.25
CA PRO A 492 -37.17 40.96 -36.37
C PRO A 492 -37.41 39.63 -37.16
N PHE A 493 -36.48 38.69 -37.10
CA PHE A 493 -36.59 37.32 -37.66
C PHE A 493 -36.83 37.24 -39.17
N TYR A 494 -36.21 38.14 -39.95
CA TYR A 494 -36.28 38.08 -41.41
C TYR A 494 -35.66 36.79 -41.95
N LEU A 495 -36.40 36.08 -42.80
CA LEU A 495 -35.92 34.92 -43.54
C LEU A 495 -35.60 35.33 -44.98
N ARG A 496 -34.48 34.83 -45.52
CA ARG A 496 -34.14 35.01 -46.93
C ARG A 496 -34.43 33.73 -47.70
N ALA A 497 -35.05 33.84 -48.87
CA ALA A 497 -35.24 32.69 -49.74
C ALA A 497 -33.90 32.02 -50.06
N GLY A 498 -33.88 30.69 -49.98
CA GLY A 498 -32.66 29.86 -50.10
C GLY A 498 -31.89 29.65 -48.79
N GLN A 499 -32.26 30.32 -47.68
CA GLN A 499 -31.63 30.11 -46.37
C GLN A 499 -31.97 28.73 -45.80
N GLN A 500 -30.97 28.04 -45.22
CA GLN A 500 -31.18 26.77 -44.52
C GLN A 500 -31.48 27.02 -43.03
N LEU A 501 -32.59 26.47 -42.55
CA LEU A 501 -33.03 26.54 -41.16
C LEU A 501 -33.08 25.15 -40.53
N ARG A 502 -32.56 25.03 -39.30
CA ARG A 502 -32.66 23.86 -38.44
C ARG A 502 -33.98 23.88 -37.68
N ILE A 503 -34.82 22.89 -37.92
CA ILE A 503 -36.11 22.75 -37.26
C ILE A 503 -35.95 21.71 -36.13
N PRO A 504 -35.91 22.11 -34.85
CA PRO A 504 -35.71 21.18 -33.76
C PRO A 504 -36.93 20.28 -33.55
N PHE A 505 -36.68 19.00 -33.26
CA PHE A 505 -37.73 18.01 -32.99
C PHE A 505 -38.14 17.96 -31.52
N GLU A 506 -37.29 18.47 -30.63
CA GLU A 506 -37.54 18.63 -29.20
C GLU A 506 -37.23 20.08 -28.78
N SER A 507 -38.26 20.86 -28.49
CA SER A 507 -38.15 22.10 -27.72
C SER A 507 -39.37 22.15 -26.80
N GLU A 508 -39.13 22.28 -25.49
CA GLU A 508 -40.12 22.16 -24.43
C GLU A 508 -41.46 22.83 -24.79
N GLY A 509 -42.53 22.03 -24.90
CA GLY A 509 -43.91 22.51 -24.96
C GLY A 509 -44.79 22.13 -26.15
N ASN A 510 -44.44 21.14 -26.99
CA ASN A 510 -45.47 20.41 -27.77
C ASN A 510 -45.21 18.88 -27.77
N ARG A 511 -46.27 18.10 -27.51
CA ARG A 511 -46.28 16.68 -27.10
C ARG A 511 -46.37 15.68 -28.25
N PHE A 512 -46.18 16.08 -29.51
CA PHE A 512 -46.30 15.14 -30.62
C PHE A 512 -45.04 14.27 -30.76
N VAL A 513 -45.14 13.04 -30.26
CA VAL A 513 -44.12 11.99 -30.43
C VAL A 513 -44.53 11.12 -31.62
N PRO A 514 -43.74 11.09 -32.71
CA PRO A 514 -44.04 10.23 -33.86
C PRO A 514 -44.03 8.75 -33.45
N PRO A 515 -44.79 7.88 -34.14
CA PRO A 515 -44.76 6.45 -33.89
C PRO A 515 -43.37 5.86 -34.21
N PRO A 516 -42.96 4.78 -33.54
CA PRO A 516 -41.63 4.20 -33.75
C PRO A 516 -41.43 3.73 -35.20
N PHE A 517 -40.24 3.97 -35.75
CA PHE A 517 -39.92 3.60 -37.13
C PHE A 517 -40.02 2.07 -37.35
N PRO A 518 -40.82 1.58 -38.30
CA PRO A 518 -40.91 0.15 -38.58
C PRO A 518 -39.64 -0.35 -39.28
N ARG A 519 -38.97 -1.37 -38.73
CA ARG A 519 -37.69 -1.91 -39.24
C ARG A 519 -37.75 -2.56 -40.64
N LYS A 520 -38.91 -2.58 -41.32
CA LYS A 520 -39.14 -3.33 -42.58
C LYS A 520 -39.91 -2.55 -43.64
N LEU A 521 -39.72 -1.23 -43.75
CA LEU A 521 -40.26 -0.42 -44.85
C LEU A 521 -39.25 -0.32 -46.00
N LEU A 522 -39.41 -1.16 -47.03
CA LEU A 522 -38.58 -1.14 -48.24
C LEU A 522 -39.46 -1.22 -49.49
N PRO A 523 -39.03 -0.63 -50.62
CA PRO A 523 -39.70 -0.78 -51.92
C PRO A 523 -39.96 -2.25 -52.27
N GLU A 524 -41.10 -2.51 -52.94
CA GLU A 524 -41.54 -3.82 -53.45
C GLU A 524 -41.85 -4.88 -52.38
N ARG A 525 -41.75 -4.55 -51.08
CA ARG A 525 -42.12 -5.47 -49.99
C ARG A 525 -43.54 -5.28 -49.49
N THR A 526 -44.12 -6.37 -49.00
CA THR A 526 -45.42 -6.37 -48.33
C THR A 526 -45.25 -6.36 -46.81
N HIS A 527 -45.83 -5.37 -46.14
CA HIS A 527 -45.82 -5.25 -44.68
C HIS A 527 -47.01 -4.39 -44.19
N PRO A 528 -47.66 -4.73 -43.06
CA PRO A 528 -48.79 -3.94 -42.51
C PRO A 528 -48.48 -2.45 -42.29
N SER A 529 -47.25 -2.13 -41.85
CA SER A 529 -46.80 -0.74 -41.66
C SER A 529 -46.68 0.07 -42.95
N VAL A 530 -46.76 -0.57 -44.14
CA VAL A 530 -46.85 0.17 -45.41
C VAL A 530 -48.21 0.86 -45.53
N ARG A 531 -49.27 0.28 -44.95
CA ARG A 531 -50.59 0.90 -44.87
C ARG A 531 -50.54 2.20 -44.07
N GLU A 532 -49.83 2.17 -42.94
CA GLU A 532 -49.59 3.35 -42.10
C GLU A 532 -48.82 4.42 -42.87
N LEU A 533 -47.75 4.03 -43.59
CA LEU A 533 -46.99 4.94 -44.43
C LEU A 533 -47.86 5.61 -45.52
N GLN A 534 -48.68 4.83 -46.23
CA GLN A 534 -49.56 5.34 -47.28
C GLN A 534 -50.60 6.33 -46.74
N ALA A 535 -51.21 6.02 -45.58
CA ALA A 535 -52.15 6.91 -44.91
C ALA A 535 -51.51 8.26 -44.54
N VAL A 536 -50.29 8.24 -44.00
CA VAL A 536 -49.59 9.47 -43.59
C VAL A 536 -49.12 10.26 -44.82
N LEU A 537 -48.67 9.59 -45.89
CA LEU A 537 -48.34 10.24 -47.16
C LEU A 537 -49.55 10.93 -47.80
N LYS A 538 -50.76 10.35 -47.67
CA LYS A 538 -52.00 11.00 -48.10
C LYS A 538 -52.31 12.24 -47.29
N GLN A 539 -52.24 12.15 -45.96
CA GLN A 539 -52.45 13.29 -45.05
C GLN A 539 -51.44 14.40 -45.30
N ALA A 540 -50.19 14.05 -45.58
CA ALA A 540 -49.14 14.99 -45.94
C ALA A 540 -49.28 15.54 -47.37
N GLY A 541 -50.15 14.97 -48.21
CA GLY A 541 -50.45 15.42 -49.58
C GLY A 541 -49.48 14.92 -50.65
N TYR A 542 -48.65 13.92 -50.36
CA TYR A 542 -47.69 13.32 -51.31
C TYR A 542 -48.29 12.13 -52.08
N LEU A 543 -49.40 11.57 -51.61
CA LEU A 543 -50.14 10.49 -52.28
C LEU A 543 -51.60 10.93 -52.52
N PRO A 544 -52.20 10.65 -53.69
CA PRO A 544 -53.59 11.05 -53.97
C PRO A 544 -54.58 10.33 -53.04
N GLY A 545 -55.60 11.05 -52.57
CA GLY A 545 -56.58 10.53 -51.60
C GLY A 545 -57.41 9.34 -52.10
N TRP A 546 -57.54 9.16 -53.41
CA TRP A 546 -58.27 8.04 -54.03
C TRP A 546 -57.45 6.75 -54.15
N ALA A 547 -56.14 6.76 -53.87
CA ALA A 547 -55.32 5.56 -53.91
C ALA A 547 -55.75 4.55 -52.82
N VAL A 548 -55.94 3.27 -53.15
CA VAL A 548 -56.34 2.25 -52.16
C VAL A 548 -55.16 1.89 -51.26
N ASP A 549 -55.39 1.89 -49.95
CA ASP A 549 -54.37 1.53 -48.96
C ASP A 549 -54.07 0.03 -49.01
N SER A 550 -52.84 -0.32 -49.35
CA SER A 550 -52.38 -1.70 -49.48
C SER A 550 -51.18 -1.97 -48.58
N ASP A 551 -51.02 -3.24 -48.20
CA ASP A 551 -49.84 -3.68 -47.45
C ASP A 551 -48.58 -3.72 -48.35
N HIS A 552 -48.70 -3.43 -49.66
CA HIS A 552 -47.60 -3.49 -50.62
C HIS A 552 -46.96 -2.13 -50.88
N TYR A 553 -45.63 -2.06 -50.79
CA TYR A 553 -44.85 -0.88 -51.14
C TYR A 553 -44.67 -0.78 -52.65
N GLY A 554 -45.73 -0.38 -53.35
CA GLY A 554 -45.76 -0.27 -54.80
C GLY A 554 -45.09 0.98 -55.37
N THR A 555 -45.13 1.10 -56.69
CA THR A 555 -44.51 2.19 -57.46
C THR A 555 -45.09 3.58 -57.15
N ALA A 556 -46.39 3.68 -56.86
CA ALA A 556 -47.01 4.95 -56.45
C ALA A 556 -46.45 5.44 -55.10
N THR A 557 -46.30 4.53 -54.14
CA THR A 557 -45.73 4.81 -52.81
C THR A 557 -44.25 5.15 -52.89
N SER A 558 -43.48 4.45 -53.75
CA SER A 558 -42.07 4.75 -53.96
C SER A 558 -41.84 6.12 -54.61
N GLN A 559 -42.68 6.50 -55.57
CA GLN A 559 -42.66 7.84 -56.17
C GLN A 559 -43.05 8.93 -55.17
N ALA A 560 -44.04 8.69 -54.31
CA ALA A 560 -44.45 9.61 -53.26
C ALA A 560 -43.31 9.84 -52.24
N VAL A 561 -42.65 8.78 -51.79
CA VAL A 561 -41.50 8.87 -50.87
C VAL A 561 -40.29 9.53 -51.53
N ALA A 562 -40.01 9.24 -52.81
CA ALA A 562 -38.95 9.93 -53.54
C ALA A 562 -39.20 11.44 -53.68
N ARG A 563 -40.45 11.85 -53.95
CA ARG A 563 -40.83 13.27 -53.96
C ARG A 563 -40.66 13.91 -52.59
N PHE A 564 -41.09 13.22 -51.53
CA PHE A 564 -40.92 13.69 -50.15
C PHE A 564 -39.45 13.86 -49.78
N ASN A 565 -38.62 12.83 -50.02
CA ASN A 565 -37.20 12.86 -49.71
C ASN A 565 -36.47 13.98 -50.48
N LYS A 566 -36.83 14.21 -51.74
CA LYS A 566 -36.28 15.29 -52.56
C LYS A 566 -36.68 16.68 -52.05
N GLU A 567 -37.94 16.90 -51.67
CA GLU A 567 -38.40 18.21 -51.19
C GLU A 567 -37.73 18.60 -49.86
N HIS A 568 -37.51 17.64 -48.96
CA HIS A 568 -36.94 17.88 -47.63
C HIS A 568 -35.43 17.61 -47.55
N GLY A 569 -34.74 17.45 -48.68
CA GLY A 569 -33.29 17.26 -48.73
C GLY A 569 -32.79 16.00 -48.01
N LEU A 570 -33.62 14.94 -47.96
CA LEU A 570 -33.31 13.67 -47.29
C LEU A 570 -32.62 12.66 -48.22
N SER A 571 -32.45 13.01 -49.49
CA SER A 571 -31.74 12.23 -50.51
C SER A 571 -30.25 12.10 -50.20
N GLN A 572 -29.78 10.86 -50.01
CA GLN A 572 -28.37 10.53 -49.75
C GLN A 572 -27.71 10.08 -51.07
N GLY A 573 -27.10 11.04 -51.78
CA GLY A 573 -26.25 10.78 -52.96
C GLY A 573 -26.99 10.60 -54.30
N PRO A 574 -26.24 10.40 -55.41
CA PRO A 574 -26.78 10.43 -56.79
C PRO A 574 -27.61 9.20 -57.21
N SER A 575 -28.02 8.38 -56.25
CA SER A 575 -28.63 7.06 -56.49
C SER A 575 -30.15 7.11 -56.43
N HIS A 576 -30.82 6.99 -57.57
CA HIS A 576 -32.29 7.05 -57.67
C HIS A 576 -33.06 6.02 -56.80
N TRP A 577 -32.43 4.91 -56.41
CA TRP A 577 -33.05 3.86 -55.59
C TRP A 577 -33.11 4.22 -54.09
N LEU A 578 -32.10 4.94 -53.58
CA LEU A 578 -32.05 5.41 -52.19
C LEU A 578 -33.12 6.46 -51.91
N ASP A 579 -33.49 7.26 -52.92
CA ASP A 579 -34.57 8.24 -52.82
C ASP A 579 -35.93 7.61 -52.55
N THR A 580 -36.14 6.36 -52.96
CA THR A 580 -37.42 5.65 -52.78
C THR A 580 -37.59 5.02 -51.39
N VAL A 581 -36.57 5.07 -50.52
CA VAL A 581 -36.61 4.48 -49.18
C VAL A 581 -36.89 5.57 -48.15
N ILE A 582 -37.86 5.35 -47.26
CA ILE A 582 -38.09 6.26 -46.14
C ILE A 582 -37.10 5.97 -45.03
N THR A 583 -36.30 6.96 -44.66
CA THR A 583 -35.34 6.88 -43.54
C THR A 583 -36.02 7.13 -42.20
N HIS A 584 -35.37 6.80 -41.09
CA HIS A 584 -35.88 7.12 -39.74
C HIS A 584 -36.19 8.63 -39.62
N ARG A 585 -35.26 9.47 -40.08
CA ARG A 585 -35.44 10.93 -40.14
C ARG A 585 -36.62 11.36 -41.00
N GLY A 586 -36.82 10.71 -42.15
CA GLY A 586 -37.95 11.00 -43.04
C GLY A 586 -39.30 10.60 -42.46
N TRP A 587 -39.35 9.47 -41.76
CA TRP A 587 -40.56 9.00 -41.07
C TRP A 587 -41.03 9.97 -39.99
N ASP A 588 -40.11 10.41 -39.13
CA ASP A 588 -40.43 11.37 -38.07
C ASP A 588 -40.92 12.71 -38.64
N LEU A 589 -40.25 13.18 -39.70
CA LEU A 589 -40.61 14.43 -40.39
C LEU A 589 -41.99 14.34 -41.06
N LEU A 590 -42.28 13.22 -41.72
CA LEU A 590 -43.54 12.99 -42.42
C LEU A 590 -44.73 13.02 -41.45
N HIS A 591 -44.61 12.36 -40.31
CA HIS A 591 -45.63 12.36 -39.27
C HIS A 591 -45.86 13.75 -38.67
N ARG A 592 -44.80 14.55 -38.49
CA ARG A 592 -44.91 15.93 -38.00
C ARG A 592 -45.58 16.86 -38.99
N ILE A 593 -45.30 16.72 -40.29
CA ILE A 593 -45.97 17.50 -41.35
C ILE A 593 -47.45 17.13 -41.46
N ALA A 594 -47.77 15.83 -41.38
CA ALA A 594 -49.16 15.38 -41.37
C ALA A 594 -49.92 15.96 -40.16
N HIS A 595 -49.31 15.95 -38.97
CA HIS A 595 -49.87 16.56 -37.77
C HIS A 595 -50.01 18.10 -37.89
N GLY A 596 -49.01 18.79 -38.44
CA GLY A 596 -49.07 20.24 -38.67
C GLY A 596 -50.18 20.65 -39.63
N LYS A 597 -50.44 19.86 -40.69
CA LYS A 597 -51.57 20.09 -41.60
C LYS A 597 -52.93 19.86 -40.94
N LEU A 598 -53.07 18.85 -40.08
CA LEU A 598 -54.30 18.62 -39.32
C LEU A 598 -54.66 19.82 -38.45
N LEU A 599 -53.67 20.50 -37.85
CA LEU A 599 -53.87 21.73 -37.08
C LEU A 599 -54.26 22.96 -37.92
N GLN A 600 -54.07 22.91 -39.24
CA GLN A 600 -54.38 24.01 -40.17
C GLN A 600 -55.76 23.86 -40.84
N THR A 601 -56.35 22.66 -40.84
CA THR A 601 -57.73 22.45 -41.27
C THR A 601 -58.70 22.97 -40.20
N PRO A 602 -59.60 23.93 -40.51
CA PRO A 602 -60.61 24.37 -39.55
C PRO A 602 -61.54 23.20 -39.23
N GLU A 603 -61.62 22.82 -37.95
CA GLU A 603 -62.66 21.92 -37.46
C GLU A 603 -64.04 22.57 -37.70
N PRO A 604 -65.06 21.82 -38.18
CA PRO A 604 -66.41 22.35 -38.26
C PRO A 604 -66.89 22.67 -36.84
N ALA A 605 -67.30 23.92 -36.60
CA ALA A 605 -67.68 24.42 -35.29
C ALA A 605 -68.87 23.62 -34.70
N ASP A 606 -68.63 22.96 -33.57
CA ASP A 606 -69.66 22.49 -32.65
C ASP A 606 -70.34 23.72 -31.99
N ASP A 607 -71.48 24.14 -32.53
CA ASP A 607 -72.38 25.10 -31.88
C ASP A 607 -73.47 24.32 -31.10
N PRO A 608 -73.51 24.40 -29.76
CA PRO A 608 -74.41 23.59 -28.93
C PRO A 608 -75.89 24.02 -28.92
N ASP A 609 -76.31 25.06 -29.65
CA ASP A 609 -77.69 25.60 -29.60
C ASP A 609 -78.50 25.55 -30.93
N ALA A 610 -78.11 24.72 -31.91
CA ALA A 610 -78.95 24.48 -33.10
C ALA A 610 -79.97 23.33 -32.89
N PRO A 611 -81.27 23.51 -33.21
CA PRO A 611 -82.28 22.47 -33.02
C PRO A 611 -82.10 21.31 -34.02
N PRO A 612 -82.40 20.04 -33.67
CA PRO A 612 -82.23 18.93 -34.58
C PRO A 612 -83.50 18.73 -35.43
N PRO A 613 -83.41 18.77 -36.77
CA PRO A 613 -84.15 17.78 -37.56
C PRO A 613 -83.49 17.52 -38.95
N GLN A 614 -83.77 16.50 -39.75
CA GLN A 614 -84.55 15.25 -39.71
C GLN A 614 -84.18 14.53 -41.03
N LEU A 615 -84.24 13.20 -41.03
CA LEU A 615 -84.17 12.36 -42.24
C LEU A 615 -85.25 12.73 -43.27
N TRP A 616 -84.86 12.90 -44.54
CA TRP A 616 -85.74 12.70 -45.70
C TRP A 616 -84.98 12.06 -46.86
N ALA A 617 -85.59 11.07 -47.51
CA ALA A 617 -84.98 10.20 -48.52
C ALA A 617 -85.51 10.43 -49.96
N GLY A 618 -84.57 10.37 -50.92
CA GLY A 618 -84.73 9.84 -52.30
C GLY A 618 -85.08 10.83 -53.43
N PRO A 619 -84.99 10.42 -54.72
CA PRO A 619 -83.96 9.55 -55.35
C PRO A 619 -83.55 9.97 -56.81
N ASN A 620 -82.64 9.18 -57.42
CA ASN A 620 -82.41 8.92 -58.86
C ASN A 620 -81.22 9.55 -59.63
N GLU A 621 -80.33 8.62 -60.05
CA GLU A 621 -79.83 8.29 -61.40
C GLU A 621 -79.02 9.29 -62.28
N ALA A 622 -77.96 8.69 -62.85
CA ALA A 622 -77.26 9.00 -64.12
C ALA A 622 -76.30 10.22 -64.09
N GLU A 623 -75.14 10.27 -64.73
CA GLU A 623 -74.59 9.56 -65.89
C GLU A 623 -73.05 9.41 -65.80
N HIS A 624 -72.54 8.39 -66.48
CA HIS A 624 -71.16 8.28 -66.95
C HIS A 624 -70.72 9.48 -67.82
N ARG A 625 -69.42 9.79 -67.82
CA ARG A 625 -68.64 9.99 -69.06
C ARG A 625 -67.13 10.04 -68.84
N GLU A 626 -66.46 9.18 -69.61
CA GLU A 626 -65.03 9.12 -69.90
C GLU A 626 -64.51 10.39 -70.60
N VAL A 627 -63.25 10.76 -70.38
CA VAL A 627 -62.25 11.19 -71.40
C VAL A 627 -60.86 10.93 -70.76
N LYS A 628 -59.97 10.05 -71.27
CA LYS A 628 -58.94 10.29 -72.31
C LYS A 628 -58.32 11.70 -72.21
N ASP A 629 -57.03 11.96 -72.35
CA ASP A 629 -56.02 11.31 -73.17
C ASP A 629 -54.65 11.93 -72.84
N GLN A 630 -53.60 11.23 -73.27
CA GLN A 630 -52.33 11.74 -73.81
C GLN A 630 -51.65 12.96 -73.16
N SER A 631 -50.40 12.79 -72.72
CA SER A 631 -49.25 13.05 -73.60
C SER A 631 -47.92 13.01 -72.82
N ALA A 632 -47.10 12.01 -73.14
CA ALA A 632 -45.65 12.15 -73.19
C ALA A 632 -45.29 12.95 -74.47
N PRO A 633 -44.02 13.10 -74.94
CA PRO A 633 -42.75 12.60 -74.42
C PRO A 633 -41.56 13.57 -74.68
N GLU A 634 -40.35 13.00 -74.59
CA GLU A 634 -39.15 13.38 -75.38
C GLU A 634 -38.36 14.62 -74.95
N ALA A 635 -37.03 14.69 -75.05
CA ALA A 635 -35.96 13.74 -75.36
C ALA A 635 -34.62 14.48 -75.24
N ARG A 636 -33.52 13.75 -75.48
CA ARG A 636 -32.24 14.20 -76.08
C ARG A 636 -31.31 14.99 -75.16
N LYS A 637 -29.99 14.83 -75.23
CA LYS A 637 -29.04 13.93 -75.92
C LYS A 637 -27.65 14.48 -75.51
N LYS A 638 -26.65 13.59 -75.52
CA LYS A 638 -25.25 13.85 -75.91
C LYS A 638 -24.43 14.77 -74.94
N SER A 639 -23.14 14.56 -74.71
CA SER A 639 -22.12 13.69 -75.29
C SER A 639 -20.77 13.97 -74.60
N ALA A 640 -19.84 13.00 -74.73
CA ALA A 640 -18.38 13.18 -74.84
C ALA A 640 -17.65 13.58 -73.52
N GLN A 641 -16.43 13.12 -73.20
CA GLN A 641 -15.40 12.32 -73.86
C GLN A 641 -14.26 12.13 -72.82
N VAL A 642 -13.47 11.03 -72.91
CA VAL A 642 -11.97 11.03 -72.81
C VAL A 642 -11.40 11.25 -71.37
N GLN A 643 -10.44 10.52 -70.80
CA GLN A 643 -9.27 9.78 -71.31
C GLN A 643 -8.64 8.93 -70.17
N GLN A 644 -8.00 7.82 -70.57
CA GLN A 644 -6.70 7.30 -70.08
C GLN A 644 -6.51 6.76 -68.63
N LEU A 645 -6.51 5.42 -68.56
CA LEU A 645 -5.48 4.56 -67.93
C LEU A 645 -4.05 4.87 -68.48
N PRO A 646 -2.90 4.39 -67.93
CA PRO A 646 -2.75 3.03 -67.35
C PRO A 646 -1.65 2.78 -66.27
N SER A 647 -1.80 1.64 -65.55
CA SER A 647 -0.81 0.54 -65.33
C SER A 647 0.55 0.83 -64.61
N SER A 648 1.21 -0.04 -63.84
CA SER A 648 1.41 -1.50 -63.96
C SER A 648 2.40 -2.05 -62.88
N HIS A 649 2.32 -3.36 -62.63
CA HIS A 649 3.38 -4.34 -62.22
C HIS A 649 3.84 -4.42 -60.74
N SER A 650 4.13 -5.59 -60.14
CA SER A 650 4.49 -6.92 -60.68
C SER A 650 4.12 -8.13 -59.76
N CYS A 651 3.88 -9.29 -60.38
CA CYS A 651 4.02 -10.67 -59.85
C CYS A 651 5.46 -10.97 -59.38
N GLY A 652 5.84 -12.04 -58.65
CA GLY A 652 5.25 -13.34 -58.29
C GLY A 652 6.28 -14.17 -57.44
N PRO A 653 6.33 -15.52 -57.51
CA PRO A 653 5.96 -16.44 -56.41
C PRO A 653 7.04 -17.50 -56.03
N LEU A 654 6.73 -18.45 -55.11
CA LEU A 654 7.25 -19.85 -54.96
C LEU A 654 6.59 -20.51 -53.71
N HIS A 655 5.58 -21.39 -53.77
CA HIS A 655 5.52 -22.86 -53.99
C HIS A 655 6.34 -23.77 -53.03
N GLY A 656 5.64 -24.75 -52.40
CA GLY A 656 6.25 -25.88 -51.69
C GLY A 656 5.31 -26.72 -50.82
N GLN A 657 4.56 -27.63 -51.48
CA GLN A 657 3.86 -28.88 -51.04
C GLN A 657 2.81 -28.86 -49.92
#